data_AF-A0A6I8QKI9-F1
#
_entry.id   AF-A0A6I8QKI9-F1
#
_cell.length_a   1.000
_cell.length_b   1.000
_cell.length_c   1.000
_cell.angle_alpha   90.00
_cell.angle_beta   90.00
_cell.angle_gamma   90.00
#
_symmetry.space_group_name_H-M   'P 1'
#
loop_
_entity.id
_entity.type
_entity.pdbx_description
1 polymer ?
#
loop_
_entity_poly.entity_id
_entity_poly.type
_entity_poly.pdbx_seq_one_letter_code
_entity_poly.pdbx_strand_id
1 'polypeptide(L)'
;MAFTLLLVCLAATVCLPLVHPAGVFELKIHSFSTPRPACIAGRPCSIFFRVCLKHAQPVVSPDPPCTFGSAVSDILPYESKAVSDSSPIRVPFHFKWPGIFSLIIESWTTVSAEQSTENPDNLLSRLATRRRLSVGEDWSQDIHLGQQSELRYSYHVSCDEHYYGDSCSDYCRPRDDNFGHYTCDEQGNRLCLSGWKGEYCAEPICLPGCSESHGFCEIPGECKCRMGWQGQLCDECVRYPGCQHGSCSQPWECICQEGWGGLFCNQDLNYCTNHRPCRNGASCINTGQGSYSCNCRAGFTGTNCEIDINECASNPCKNGGSCNDLENDYECVCPRGFYGKNCDISAMTCEDGPCFNGGTCIEKSSGVGYICRCPLNYHGSNCEKKIDRCTNSPCLNGGQCLDMGRNVLCKCRPGFSGPRCELNIDDCASNPCANGGTCVDAVNSYTCSCTLGYGGKDCTLRVDACSSQPCSNGGTCFTHFSGHVCQCPTGFMGTSCEFRVHDPTPASHGADSSNTLTMVVCLGLLTFFLLGCGVYLVMRGMRRGHFNEKGRVKNNLEPKNNLIEKEPHFKIPNPDYLREKSSSKQKLLQGSESEEERSGRRSDRSNHPIKRRLHTIITAMPRTVKLILSPLLFKIILLFIY
;
A
#
# COMPACT_ATOMS: atom_id res chain seq x y z
N MET A 1 44.96 16.32 34.19
CA MET A 1 44.15 15.99 32.99
C MET A 1 44.14 17.08 31.90
N ALA A 2 44.62 18.31 32.12
CA ALA A 2 44.65 19.33 31.05
C ALA A 2 45.67 19.06 29.91
N PHE A 3 46.83 18.49 30.24
CA PHE A 3 47.92 18.26 29.26
C PHE A 3 47.59 17.21 28.19
N THR A 4 46.77 16.20 28.51
CA THR A 4 46.44 15.10 27.59
C THR A 4 45.48 15.52 26.47
N LEU A 5 44.58 16.48 26.70
CA LEU A 5 43.70 16.99 25.63
C LEU A 5 44.47 17.81 24.59
N LEU A 6 45.55 18.50 24.97
CA LEU A 6 46.33 19.32 24.02
C LEU A 6 47.02 18.47 22.95
N LEU A 7 47.52 17.29 23.33
CA LEU A 7 48.11 16.31 22.41
C LEU A 7 47.08 15.73 21.43
N VAL A 8 45.85 15.47 21.87
CA VAL A 8 44.76 14.99 21.00
C VAL A 8 44.33 16.07 20.00
N CYS A 9 44.23 17.33 20.42
CA CYS A 9 43.93 18.44 19.51
C CYS A 9 45.05 18.67 18.47
N LEU A 10 46.32 18.45 18.81
CA LEU A 10 47.45 18.55 17.87
C LEU A 10 47.46 17.42 16.83
N ALA A 11 46.98 16.22 17.19
CA ALA A 11 46.79 15.13 16.23
C ALA A 11 45.61 15.39 15.28
N ALA A 12 44.50 15.95 15.79
CA ALA A 12 43.28 16.19 15.02
C ALA A 12 43.43 17.26 13.91
N THR A 13 44.41 18.17 14.02
CA THR A 13 44.65 19.24 13.04
C THR A 13 45.48 18.84 11.83
N VAL A 14 46.04 17.62 11.80
CA VAL A 14 46.82 17.09 10.65
C VAL A 14 46.20 15.79 10.13
N CYS A 15 44.88 15.79 9.97
CA CYS A 15 44.16 14.82 9.15
C CYS A 15 43.52 15.54 7.96
N LEU A 16 44.37 16.10 7.09
CA LEU A 16 43.98 16.25 5.68
C LEU A 16 43.62 14.86 5.17
N PRO A 17 42.51 14.67 4.44
CA PRO A 17 42.29 13.40 3.77
C PRO A 17 43.47 13.16 2.83
N LEU A 18 44.17 12.04 3.01
CA LEU A 18 45.08 11.51 2.01
C LEU A 18 44.22 11.09 0.82
N VAL A 19 43.93 12.06 -0.06
CA VAL A 19 43.31 11.81 -1.35
C VAL A 19 44.34 11.02 -2.13
N HIS A 20 44.11 9.71 -2.25
CA HIS A 20 45.00 8.86 -3.03
C HIS A 20 44.93 9.29 -4.50
N PRO A 21 46.02 9.15 -5.27
CA PRO A 21 45.94 9.24 -6.72
C PRO A 21 44.82 8.34 -7.27
N ALA A 22 44.18 8.78 -8.34
CA ALA A 22 43.41 7.90 -9.21
C ALA A 22 44.36 7.11 -10.13
N GLY A 23 45.49 7.73 -10.49
CA GLY A 23 46.58 7.11 -11.23
C GLY A 23 47.81 8.02 -11.27
N VAL A 24 48.81 7.59 -12.03
CA VAL A 24 50.10 8.25 -12.14
C VAL A 24 50.54 8.32 -13.59
N PHE A 25 51.10 9.46 -14.00
CA PHE A 25 51.88 9.59 -15.22
C PHE A 25 53.36 9.43 -14.86
N GLU A 26 54.07 8.51 -15.50
CA GLU A 26 55.50 8.28 -15.26
C GLU A 26 56.32 8.57 -16.51
N LEU A 27 57.41 9.34 -16.34
CA LEU A 27 58.36 9.68 -17.40
C LEU A 27 59.75 9.17 -17.03
N LYS A 28 60.25 8.18 -17.79
CA LYS A 28 61.65 7.75 -17.74
C LYS A 28 62.45 8.51 -18.80
N ILE A 29 63.61 9.04 -18.42
CA ILE A 29 64.56 9.62 -19.36
C ILE A 29 65.71 8.63 -19.52
N HIS A 30 66.06 8.33 -20.78
CA HIS A 30 67.07 7.33 -21.12
C HIS A 30 68.42 7.96 -21.45
N SER A 31 68.40 9.11 -22.14
CA SER A 31 69.61 9.87 -22.44
C SER A 31 69.30 11.32 -22.78
N PHE A 32 70.19 12.24 -22.41
CA PHE A 32 70.16 13.64 -22.84
C PHE A 32 71.55 14.08 -23.30
N SER A 33 71.63 14.90 -24.35
CA SER A 33 72.88 15.43 -24.89
C SER A 33 72.72 16.85 -25.43
N THR A 34 73.73 17.70 -25.21
CA THR A 34 73.82 19.07 -25.73
C THR A 34 75.30 19.51 -25.90
N PRO A 35 75.67 20.24 -26.97
CA PRO A 35 76.96 20.90 -27.16
C PRO A 35 77.03 22.26 -26.45
N ARG A 36 75.95 22.68 -25.79
CA ARG A 36 75.96 23.72 -24.75
C ARG A 36 75.79 23.10 -23.36
N PRO A 37 76.74 22.29 -22.86
CA PRO A 37 76.80 22.00 -21.45
C PRO A 37 77.23 23.32 -20.77
N ALA A 38 76.30 24.02 -20.11
CA ALA A 38 76.52 25.35 -19.53
C ALA A 38 77.33 25.26 -18.21
N CYS A 39 78.53 24.70 -18.33
CA CYS A 39 79.38 24.23 -17.25
C CYS A 39 80.64 25.09 -17.25
N ILE A 40 80.84 25.88 -16.19
CA ILE A 40 82.06 26.69 -16.04
C ILE A 40 83.26 25.74 -15.96
N ALA A 41 84.28 25.97 -16.79
CA ALA A 41 85.48 25.14 -16.85
C ALA A 41 86.09 24.96 -15.44
N GLY A 42 86.16 23.70 -14.98
CA GLY A 42 86.65 23.35 -13.64
C GLY A 42 85.58 23.08 -12.58
N ARG A 43 84.29 23.02 -12.91
CA ARG A 43 83.24 22.50 -12.01
C ARG A 43 82.54 21.26 -12.59
N PRO A 44 82.14 20.27 -11.76
CA PRO A 44 81.22 19.22 -12.18
C PRO A 44 79.89 19.86 -12.57
N CYS A 45 79.26 19.31 -13.60
CA CYS A 45 78.04 19.88 -14.15
C CYS A 45 76.84 19.01 -13.80
N SER A 46 75.84 19.63 -13.19
CA SER A 46 74.64 18.95 -12.73
C SER A 46 73.44 19.39 -13.54
N ILE A 47 72.62 18.42 -13.95
CA ILE A 47 71.37 18.64 -14.67
C ILE A 47 70.19 18.09 -13.89
N PHE A 48 69.02 18.68 -14.09
CA PHE A 48 67.75 18.11 -13.65
C PHE A 48 66.68 18.39 -14.72
N PHE A 49 65.61 17.61 -14.69
CA PHE A 49 64.52 17.70 -15.65
C PHE A 49 63.24 18.14 -14.94
N ARG A 50 62.55 19.12 -15.50
CA ARG A 50 61.21 19.55 -15.06
C ARG A 50 60.17 19.06 -16.04
N VAL A 51 59.16 18.37 -15.53
CA VAL A 51 57.99 17.90 -16.30
C VAL A 51 56.80 18.77 -15.92
N CYS A 52 56.10 19.28 -16.92
CA CYS A 52 54.89 20.07 -16.75
C CYS A 52 53.78 19.49 -17.63
N LEU A 53 52.76 18.92 -17.00
CA LEU A 53 51.59 18.35 -17.68
C LEU A 53 50.43 19.35 -17.63
N LYS A 54 49.71 19.49 -18.75
CA LYS A 54 48.51 20.32 -18.84
C LYS A 54 47.54 19.77 -19.88
N HIS A 55 46.30 20.26 -19.86
CA HIS A 55 45.29 19.98 -20.88
C HIS A 55 45.83 20.14 -22.31
N ALA A 56 45.31 19.37 -23.26
CA ALA A 56 45.75 19.37 -24.65
C ALA A 56 45.48 20.72 -25.35
N GLN A 57 46.53 21.43 -25.75
CA GLN A 57 46.45 22.71 -26.48
C GLN A 57 46.73 22.50 -27.98
N PRO A 58 46.06 23.23 -28.91
CA PRO A 58 46.38 23.17 -30.35
C PRO A 58 47.79 23.66 -30.68
N VAL A 59 48.25 24.68 -29.94
CA VAL A 59 49.64 25.15 -29.90
C VAL A 59 50.05 25.12 -28.43
N VAL A 60 51.07 24.34 -28.09
CA VAL A 60 51.46 24.13 -26.68
C VAL A 60 52.29 25.30 -26.18
N SER A 61 51.78 26.01 -25.17
CA SER A 61 52.55 27.01 -24.43
C SER A 61 53.30 26.32 -23.28
N PRO A 62 54.58 26.66 -23.03
CA PRO A 62 55.32 26.13 -21.89
C PRO A 62 54.86 26.73 -20.56
N ASP A 63 54.32 27.94 -20.60
CA ASP A 63 54.04 28.82 -19.46
C ASP A 63 53.06 28.17 -18.44
N PRO A 64 53.23 28.44 -17.13
CA PRO A 64 52.31 27.92 -16.11
C PRO A 64 50.87 28.45 -16.31
N PRO A 65 49.84 27.72 -15.84
CA PRO A 65 49.90 26.57 -14.93
C PRO A 65 50.04 25.20 -15.60
N CYS A 66 50.72 24.29 -14.90
CA CYS A 66 50.74 22.86 -15.22
C CYS A 66 49.47 22.21 -14.65
N THR A 67 48.38 22.24 -15.41
CA THR A 67 47.02 21.90 -14.92
C THR A 67 46.80 20.43 -14.57
N PHE A 68 47.72 19.53 -14.93
CA PHE A 68 47.73 18.13 -14.51
C PHE A 68 48.86 17.83 -13.49
N GLY A 69 49.49 18.87 -12.94
CA GLY A 69 50.65 18.75 -12.07
C GLY A 69 51.99 18.94 -12.80
N SER A 70 53.04 19.07 -12.00
CA SER A 70 54.43 19.15 -12.45
C SER A 70 55.35 18.54 -11.42
N ALA A 71 56.39 17.87 -11.88
CA ALA A 71 57.42 17.26 -11.03
C ALA A 71 58.82 17.58 -11.58
N VAL A 72 59.83 17.39 -10.74
CA VAL A 72 61.25 17.51 -11.10
C VAL A 72 61.95 16.18 -10.84
N SER A 73 62.96 15.84 -11.65
CA SER A 73 63.89 14.77 -11.32
C SER A 73 64.81 15.19 -10.17
N ASP A 74 65.44 14.20 -9.55
CA ASP A 74 66.67 14.42 -8.77
C ASP A 74 67.72 15.18 -9.59
N ILE A 75 68.69 15.78 -8.88
CA ILE A 75 69.85 16.45 -9.49
C ILE A 75 70.87 15.37 -9.88
N LEU A 76 71.14 15.23 -11.18
CA LEU A 76 72.01 14.20 -11.75
C LEU A 76 73.30 14.84 -12.29
N PRO A 77 74.47 14.18 -12.20
CA PRO A 77 75.64 14.63 -12.96
C PRO A 77 75.36 14.51 -14.47
N TYR A 78 76.00 15.36 -15.27
CA TYR A 78 75.89 15.36 -16.74
C TYR A 78 76.64 14.19 -17.40
N GLU A 79 76.15 12.97 -17.11
CA GLU A 79 76.68 11.71 -17.60
C GLU A 79 75.52 10.86 -18.14
N SER A 80 75.66 10.33 -19.36
CA SER A 80 74.59 9.54 -20.01
C SER A 80 74.11 8.36 -19.15
N LYS A 81 75.02 7.73 -18.38
CA LYS A 81 74.68 6.63 -17.47
C LYS A 81 73.86 7.11 -16.26
N ALA A 82 74.22 8.23 -15.63
CA ALA A 82 73.44 8.76 -14.50
C ALA A 82 72.03 9.18 -14.91
N VAL A 83 71.85 9.66 -16.15
CA VAL A 83 70.52 9.88 -16.75
C VAL A 83 69.79 8.55 -16.95
N SER A 84 70.42 7.57 -17.61
CA SER A 84 69.85 6.24 -17.87
C SER A 84 69.46 5.47 -16.58
N ASP A 85 70.20 5.67 -15.48
CA ASP A 85 69.99 4.94 -14.22
C ASP A 85 69.00 5.67 -13.28
N SER A 86 68.57 6.91 -13.61
CA SER A 86 67.67 7.74 -12.80
C SER A 86 66.26 7.13 -12.57
N SER A 87 65.59 7.54 -11.49
CA SER A 87 64.18 7.20 -11.20
C SER A 87 63.22 7.81 -12.24
N PRO A 88 62.10 7.14 -12.59
CA PRO A 88 61.04 7.77 -13.37
C PRO A 88 60.45 8.98 -12.63
N ILE A 89 60.23 10.07 -13.36
CA ILE A 89 59.59 11.27 -12.83
C ILE A 89 58.08 11.03 -12.78
N ARG A 90 57.53 10.94 -11.57
CA ARG A 90 56.12 10.61 -11.32
C ARG A 90 55.28 11.87 -11.16
N VAL A 91 54.14 11.94 -11.84
CA VAL A 91 53.12 12.99 -11.68
C VAL A 91 51.78 12.32 -11.35
N PRO A 92 51.40 12.23 -10.06
CA PRO A 92 50.11 11.66 -9.65
C PRO A 92 48.95 12.59 -10.04
N PHE A 93 47.79 12.01 -10.34
CA PHE A 93 46.56 12.74 -10.66
C PHE A 93 45.35 12.20 -9.91
N HIS A 94 44.35 13.06 -9.67
CA HIS A 94 43.12 12.75 -8.92
C HIS A 94 41.85 12.99 -9.75
N PHE A 95 41.94 12.83 -11.07
CA PHE A 95 40.88 13.09 -12.04
C PHE A 95 40.89 12.03 -13.15
N LYS A 96 39.74 11.82 -13.81
CA LYS A 96 39.61 10.89 -14.94
C LYS A 96 40.64 11.25 -16.03
N TRP A 97 41.55 10.32 -16.35
CA TRP A 97 42.60 10.55 -17.33
C TRP A 97 41.99 10.86 -18.71
N PRO A 98 42.35 12.01 -19.34
CA PRO A 98 41.65 12.50 -20.53
C PRO A 98 42.09 11.84 -21.84
N GLY A 99 43.07 10.94 -21.81
CA GLY A 99 43.69 10.33 -22.99
C GLY A 99 44.52 11.28 -23.86
N ILE A 100 44.24 12.59 -23.87
CA ILE A 100 44.98 13.63 -24.61
C ILE A 100 45.48 14.74 -23.69
N PHE A 101 46.75 15.12 -23.86
CA PHE A 101 47.44 16.06 -22.97
C PHE A 101 48.50 16.87 -23.72
N SER A 102 49.01 17.92 -23.07
CA SER A 102 50.23 18.62 -23.49
C SER A 102 51.36 18.24 -22.53
N LEU A 103 52.45 17.73 -23.09
CA LEU A 103 53.68 17.36 -22.40
C LEU A 103 54.73 18.45 -22.64
N ILE A 104 55.27 18.99 -21.55
CA ILE A 104 56.42 19.88 -21.58
C ILE A 104 57.52 19.25 -20.73
N ILE A 105 58.70 19.06 -21.31
CA ILE A 105 59.91 18.58 -20.62
C ILE A 105 60.99 19.63 -20.80
N GLU A 106 61.56 20.10 -19.70
CA GLU A 106 62.62 21.09 -19.68
C GLU A 106 63.86 20.50 -19.01
N SER A 107 65.01 20.56 -19.69
CA SER A 107 66.31 20.19 -19.11
C SER A 107 67.00 21.45 -18.61
N TRP A 108 67.33 21.48 -17.32
CA TRP A 108 67.94 22.62 -16.64
C TRP A 108 69.35 22.26 -16.15
N THR A 109 70.28 23.22 -16.17
CA THR A 109 71.55 23.13 -15.44
C THR A 109 71.40 23.68 -14.03
N THR A 110 72.16 23.18 -13.06
CA THR A 110 72.33 23.81 -11.76
C THR A 110 73.77 23.74 -11.26
N VAL A 111 74.15 24.74 -10.47
CA VAL A 111 75.45 24.85 -9.77
C VAL A 111 75.26 24.93 -8.24
N SER A 112 74.03 24.78 -7.75
CA SER A 112 73.66 24.67 -6.34
C SER A 112 73.07 23.28 -6.06
N ALA A 113 72.79 22.98 -4.80
CA ALA A 113 72.10 21.76 -4.38
C ALA A 113 70.56 21.86 -4.53
N GLU A 114 70.04 22.86 -5.25
CA GLU A 114 68.61 23.19 -5.32
C GLU A 114 68.10 23.22 -6.77
N GLN A 115 66.87 22.74 -6.98
CA GLN A 115 66.18 22.72 -8.27
C GLN A 115 65.46 24.07 -8.51
N SER A 116 66.18 25.12 -8.91
CA SER A 116 65.57 26.40 -9.29
C SER A 116 65.35 26.52 -10.81
N THR A 117 64.13 26.91 -11.21
CA THR A 117 63.76 27.21 -12.60
C THR A 117 63.41 28.70 -12.79
N GLU A 118 63.91 29.57 -11.92
CA GLU A 118 63.61 31.02 -11.96
C GLU A 118 64.51 31.79 -12.95
N ASN A 119 65.77 31.37 -13.12
CA ASN A 119 66.71 32.03 -14.03
C ASN A 119 66.67 31.40 -15.44
N PRO A 120 66.19 32.10 -16.49
CA PRO A 120 66.07 31.53 -17.84
C PRO A 120 67.39 31.07 -18.47
N ASP A 121 68.52 31.67 -18.08
CA ASP A 121 69.85 31.32 -18.62
C ASP A 121 70.27 29.88 -18.28
N ASN A 122 69.65 29.26 -17.27
CA ASN A 122 69.91 27.87 -16.88
C ASN A 122 69.14 26.82 -17.74
N LEU A 123 68.27 27.24 -18.66
CA LEU A 123 67.48 26.33 -19.50
C LEU A 123 68.30 25.80 -20.68
N LEU A 124 68.66 24.50 -20.65
CA LEU A 124 69.47 23.86 -21.70
C LEU A 124 68.63 23.42 -22.92
N SER A 125 67.37 23.03 -22.70
CA SER A 125 66.44 22.59 -23.75
C SER A 125 65.00 22.52 -23.23
N ARG A 126 64.03 22.59 -24.15
CA ARG A 126 62.60 22.53 -23.86
C ARG A 126 61.86 21.83 -25.00
N LEU A 127 61.30 20.66 -24.71
CA LEU A 127 60.25 20.03 -25.49
C LEU A 127 58.90 20.62 -25.09
N ALA A 128 58.04 20.93 -26.06
CA ALA A 128 56.61 21.20 -25.85
C ALA A 128 55.81 20.47 -26.95
N THR A 129 54.95 19.53 -26.58
CA THR A 129 54.29 18.63 -27.55
C THR A 129 52.90 18.19 -27.08
N ARG A 130 51.95 18.04 -28.01
CA ARG A 130 50.62 17.49 -27.75
C ARG A 130 50.65 15.98 -27.98
N ARG A 131 50.13 15.20 -27.03
CA ARG A 131 50.18 13.73 -27.04
C ARG A 131 48.81 13.10 -26.81
N ARG A 132 48.71 11.84 -27.23
CA ARG A 132 47.66 10.89 -26.86
C ARG A 132 48.33 9.67 -26.22
N LEU A 133 47.74 9.17 -25.15
CA LEU A 133 48.19 7.98 -24.42
C LEU A 133 46.98 7.35 -23.72
N SER A 134 46.76 6.06 -23.91
CA SER A 134 45.82 5.26 -23.12
C SER A 134 46.47 4.83 -21.80
N VAL A 135 45.67 4.46 -20.81
CA VAL A 135 46.17 3.79 -19.59
C VAL A 135 46.77 2.42 -19.96
N GLY A 136 47.86 2.03 -19.31
CA GLY A 136 48.51 0.73 -19.44
C GLY A 136 49.96 0.71 -18.94
N GLU A 137 50.50 -0.50 -18.76
CA GLU A 137 51.90 -0.74 -18.35
C GLU A 137 52.91 -0.57 -19.52
N ASP A 138 52.42 -0.46 -20.76
CA ASP A 138 53.26 -0.33 -21.96
C ASP A 138 53.89 1.07 -22.09
N TRP A 139 55.22 1.11 -22.05
CA TRP A 139 56.00 2.34 -22.13
C TRP A 139 56.07 2.90 -23.57
N SER A 140 55.41 4.04 -23.80
CA SER A 140 55.52 4.79 -25.05
C SER A 140 56.86 5.52 -25.14
N GLN A 141 57.79 5.04 -25.95
CA GLN A 141 59.12 5.63 -26.16
C GLN A 141 59.12 6.65 -27.31
N ASP A 142 59.88 7.75 -27.17
CA ASP A 142 60.11 8.73 -28.23
C ASP A 142 61.46 9.49 -28.08
N ILE A 143 61.81 10.27 -29.11
CA ILE A 143 63.03 11.05 -29.22
C ILE A 143 62.68 12.49 -29.62
N HIS A 144 63.14 13.47 -28.84
CA HIS A 144 63.09 14.88 -29.23
C HIS A 144 64.47 15.36 -29.72
N LEU A 145 64.50 15.86 -30.96
CA LEU A 145 65.61 16.61 -31.53
C LEU A 145 65.27 18.12 -31.42
N GLY A 146 65.93 18.80 -30.49
CA GLY A 146 65.95 20.25 -30.40
C GLY A 146 66.98 20.87 -31.35
N GLN A 147 67.11 22.20 -31.37
CA GLN A 147 68.03 22.91 -32.27
C GLN A 147 69.51 22.47 -32.14
N GLN A 148 69.92 22.08 -30.93
CA GLN A 148 71.27 21.59 -30.65
C GLN A 148 71.29 20.39 -29.70
N SER A 149 70.14 19.83 -29.28
CA SER A 149 70.08 18.84 -28.21
C SER A 149 69.20 17.64 -28.55
N GLU A 150 69.54 16.48 -27.99
CA GLU A 150 68.81 15.23 -28.16
C GLU A 150 68.32 14.73 -26.78
N LEU A 151 67.04 14.39 -26.68
CA LEU A 151 66.40 13.83 -25.49
C LEU A 151 65.68 12.54 -25.88
N ARG A 152 66.07 11.41 -25.28
CA ARG A 152 65.37 10.11 -25.41
C ARG A 152 64.63 9.82 -24.12
N TYR A 153 63.34 9.52 -24.24
CA TYR A 153 62.44 9.35 -23.09
C TYR A 153 61.36 8.32 -23.39
N SER A 154 60.77 7.73 -22.37
CA SER A 154 59.55 6.94 -22.47
C SER A 154 58.58 7.34 -21.38
N TYR A 155 57.28 7.20 -21.65
CA TYR A 155 56.22 7.57 -20.72
C TYR A 155 55.03 6.61 -20.80
N HIS A 156 54.37 6.38 -19.67
CA HIS A 156 53.10 5.64 -19.60
C HIS A 156 52.20 6.22 -18.50
N VAL A 157 50.98 5.67 -18.38
CA VAL A 157 50.03 6.00 -17.32
C VAL A 157 49.42 4.72 -16.78
N SER A 158 49.58 4.47 -15.49
CA SER A 158 48.92 3.39 -14.77
C SER A 158 47.90 3.95 -13.76
N CYS A 159 46.93 3.12 -13.37
CA CYS A 159 46.01 3.46 -12.28
C CYS A 159 46.66 3.14 -10.92
N ASP A 160 46.18 3.81 -9.87
CA ASP A 160 46.61 3.50 -8.49
C ASP A 160 45.81 2.32 -7.92
N GLU A 161 46.18 1.83 -6.74
CA GLU A 161 45.50 0.67 -6.13
C GLU A 161 43.98 0.90 -6.02
N HIS A 162 43.21 -0.10 -6.45
CA HIS A 162 41.73 -0.10 -6.52
C HIS A 162 41.08 0.83 -7.57
N TYR A 163 41.85 1.47 -8.47
CA TYR A 163 41.32 2.21 -9.61
C TYR A 163 41.45 1.43 -10.94
N TYR A 164 40.40 1.49 -11.76
CA TYR A 164 40.26 0.70 -12.98
C TYR A 164 39.74 1.52 -14.17
N GLY A 165 39.65 0.86 -15.33
CA GLY A 165 39.14 1.37 -16.60
C GLY A 165 40.14 2.23 -17.38
N ASP A 166 39.87 2.44 -18.68
CA ASP A 166 40.72 3.15 -19.68
C ASP A 166 41.15 4.59 -19.30
N SER A 167 40.72 5.08 -18.13
CA SER A 167 40.93 6.44 -17.64
C SER A 167 41.06 6.54 -16.12
N CYS A 168 41.23 5.41 -15.41
CA CYS A 168 41.38 5.36 -13.95
C CYS A 168 40.30 6.13 -13.18
N SER A 169 39.03 6.02 -13.60
CA SER A 169 37.90 6.67 -12.89
C SER A 169 37.13 5.72 -11.98
N ASP A 170 37.33 4.42 -12.14
CA ASP A 170 36.34 3.44 -11.75
C ASP A 170 36.88 2.69 -10.52
N TYR A 171 36.39 3.07 -9.33
CA TYR A 171 36.96 2.63 -8.06
C TYR A 171 36.26 1.37 -7.51
N CYS A 172 37.02 0.31 -7.30
CA CYS A 172 36.55 -0.94 -6.71
C CYS A 172 37.58 -1.53 -5.73
N ARG A 173 37.17 -1.65 -4.46
CA ARG A 173 37.95 -2.34 -3.43
C ARG A 173 37.16 -3.53 -2.91
N PRO A 174 37.69 -4.78 -2.99
CA PRO A 174 37.00 -5.97 -2.48
C PRO A 174 36.60 -5.83 -1.00
N ARG A 175 35.44 -6.39 -0.65
CA ARG A 175 34.79 -6.20 0.65
C ARG A 175 33.95 -7.42 1.04
N ASP A 176 33.92 -7.72 2.33
CA ASP A 176 33.06 -8.74 2.93
C ASP A 176 32.59 -8.23 4.32
N ASP A 177 31.74 -7.20 4.32
CA ASP A 177 31.21 -6.57 5.53
C ASP A 177 29.81 -5.94 5.29
N ASN A 178 29.23 -5.33 6.33
CA ASN A 178 27.87 -4.77 6.32
C ASN A 178 27.61 -3.69 5.23
N PHE A 179 28.64 -3.19 4.53
CA PHE A 179 28.50 -2.27 3.39
C PHE A 179 28.58 -2.97 2.02
N GLY A 180 28.79 -4.29 1.96
CA GLY A 180 28.76 -5.08 0.74
C GLY A 180 29.70 -6.30 0.74
N HIS A 181 29.30 -7.33 -0.01
CA HIS A 181 29.95 -8.63 -0.11
C HIS A 181 30.35 -8.88 -1.58
N TYR A 182 31.53 -8.41 -1.99
CA TYR A 182 31.97 -8.45 -3.38
C TYR A 182 33.50 -8.49 -3.58
N THR A 183 33.88 -9.05 -4.73
CA THR A 183 35.22 -8.90 -5.34
C THR A 183 35.15 -7.91 -6.51
N CYS A 184 36.30 -7.60 -7.11
CA CYS A 184 36.42 -6.70 -8.25
C CYS A 184 36.97 -7.47 -9.46
N ASP A 185 36.41 -7.25 -10.65
CA ASP A 185 36.97 -7.79 -11.90
C ASP A 185 38.09 -6.90 -12.48
N GLU A 186 38.66 -7.32 -13.61
CA GLU A 186 39.73 -6.60 -14.32
C GLU A 186 39.30 -5.22 -14.85
N GLN A 187 38.00 -4.95 -14.94
CA GLN A 187 37.43 -3.66 -15.38
C GLN A 187 36.95 -2.80 -14.19
N GLY A 188 37.02 -3.31 -12.96
CA GLY A 188 36.57 -2.62 -11.74
C GLY A 188 35.07 -2.77 -11.45
N ASN A 189 34.35 -3.69 -12.10
CA ASN A 189 32.97 -4.00 -11.73
C ASN A 189 32.95 -4.85 -10.44
N ARG A 190 31.87 -4.72 -9.67
CA ARG A 190 31.65 -5.50 -8.44
C ARG A 190 31.06 -6.86 -8.79
N LEU A 191 31.79 -7.93 -8.50
CA LEU A 191 31.30 -9.30 -8.58
C LEU A 191 30.80 -9.72 -7.18
N CYS A 192 29.48 -9.81 -7.03
CA CYS A 192 28.86 -10.19 -5.75
C CYS A 192 29.29 -11.61 -5.33
N LEU A 193 29.56 -11.78 -4.03
CA LEU A 193 29.79 -13.10 -3.45
C LEU A 193 28.51 -13.95 -3.51
N SER A 194 28.68 -15.27 -3.50
CA SER A 194 27.55 -16.20 -3.59
C SER A 194 26.50 -15.92 -2.50
N GLY A 195 25.25 -15.76 -2.91
CA GLY A 195 24.15 -15.39 -2.02
C GLY A 195 23.90 -13.88 -1.86
N TRP A 196 24.61 -13.00 -2.57
CA TRP A 196 24.43 -11.55 -2.49
C TRP A 196 24.09 -10.90 -3.84
N LYS A 197 23.35 -9.78 -3.82
CA LYS A 197 22.89 -9.04 -5.00
C LYS A 197 22.79 -7.51 -4.73
N GLY A 198 22.37 -6.76 -5.75
CA GLY A 198 22.23 -5.31 -5.72
C GLY A 198 23.52 -4.57 -6.11
N GLU A 199 23.43 -3.26 -6.36
CA GLU A 199 24.53 -2.41 -6.89
C GLU A 199 25.82 -2.44 -6.02
N TYR A 200 25.66 -2.70 -4.72
CA TYR A 200 26.75 -2.79 -3.74
C TYR A 200 26.93 -4.21 -3.17
N CYS A 201 26.23 -5.21 -3.72
CA CYS A 201 26.25 -6.60 -3.24
C CYS A 201 25.95 -6.70 -1.72
N ALA A 202 25.00 -5.90 -1.23
CA ALA A 202 24.63 -5.78 0.17
C ALA A 202 23.19 -6.26 0.46
N GLU A 203 22.43 -6.64 -0.57
CA GLU A 203 21.15 -7.34 -0.40
C GLU A 203 21.39 -8.85 -0.40
N PRO A 204 20.89 -9.61 0.59
CA PRO A 204 20.92 -11.07 0.53
C PRO A 204 19.96 -11.61 -0.54
N ILE A 205 20.32 -12.76 -1.12
CA ILE A 205 19.46 -13.58 -1.95
C ILE A 205 18.75 -14.57 -1.03
N CYS A 206 17.43 -14.40 -0.88
CA CYS A 206 16.60 -15.25 -0.03
C CYS A 206 16.50 -16.69 -0.58
N LEU A 207 15.94 -17.60 0.22
CA LEU A 207 15.67 -18.98 -0.18
C LEU A 207 14.93 -19.03 -1.53
N PRO A 208 15.32 -19.88 -2.50
CA PRO A 208 14.62 -19.98 -3.78
C PRO A 208 13.13 -20.30 -3.60
N GLY A 209 12.26 -19.49 -4.21
CA GLY A 209 10.81 -19.59 -4.07
C GLY A 209 10.21 -18.79 -2.91
N CYS A 210 11.01 -18.18 -2.03
CA CYS A 210 10.54 -17.28 -0.97
C CYS A 210 9.70 -16.14 -1.56
N SER A 211 8.52 -15.91 -0.97
CA SER A 211 7.53 -14.94 -1.47
C SER A 211 8.07 -13.51 -1.52
N GLU A 212 8.02 -12.86 -2.69
CA GLU A 212 8.50 -11.48 -2.87
C GLU A 212 7.68 -10.46 -2.06
N SER A 213 6.38 -10.72 -1.88
CA SER A 213 5.46 -9.86 -1.13
C SER A 213 5.45 -10.15 0.38
N HIS A 214 5.60 -11.42 0.77
CA HIS A 214 5.31 -11.89 2.14
C HIS A 214 6.52 -12.50 2.87
N GLY A 215 7.59 -12.81 2.14
CA GLY A 215 8.89 -13.15 2.68
C GLY A 215 9.86 -11.95 2.71
N PHE A 216 10.97 -12.14 3.41
CA PHE A 216 12.20 -11.36 3.34
C PHE A 216 13.36 -12.21 3.90
N CYS A 217 14.59 -11.71 3.85
CA CYS A 217 15.74 -12.39 4.47
C CYS A 217 16.75 -11.35 4.97
N GLU A 218 17.47 -11.69 6.04
CA GLU A 218 18.60 -10.88 6.55
C GLU A 218 19.95 -11.52 6.24
N ILE A 219 19.97 -12.85 6.04
CA ILE A 219 21.12 -13.61 5.57
C ILE A 219 20.77 -14.41 4.30
N PRO A 220 21.75 -14.74 3.42
CA PRO A 220 21.49 -15.52 2.22
C PRO A 220 20.88 -16.90 2.49
N GLY A 221 19.93 -17.32 1.65
CA GLY A 221 19.26 -18.62 1.75
C GLY A 221 18.19 -18.74 2.84
N GLU A 222 17.91 -17.68 3.59
CA GLU A 222 16.81 -17.62 4.57
C GLU A 222 15.47 -17.21 3.91
N CYS A 223 14.34 -17.53 4.55
CA CYS A 223 13.05 -16.89 4.28
C CYS A 223 12.33 -16.63 5.62
N LYS A 224 12.29 -15.35 6.05
CA LYS A 224 11.51 -14.87 7.19
C LYS A 224 10.16 -14.35 6.72
N CYS A 225 9.09 -14.73 7.41
CA CYS A 225 7.74 -14.33 7.02
C CYS A 225 7.32 -13.01 7.66
N ARG A 226 6.60 -12.18 6.90
CA ARG A 226 5.89 -11.01 7.42
C ARG A 226 4.71 -11.44 8.28
N MET A 227 4.32 -10.59 9.23
CA MET A 227 3.20 -10.85 10.14
C MET A 227 1.94 -11.32 9.39
N GLY A 228 1.41 -12.47 9.79
CA GLY A 228 0.25 -13.10 9.17
C GLY A 228 0.55 -14.15 8.10
N TRP A 229 1.82 -14.39 7.78
CA TRP A 229 2.27 -15.44 6.84
C TRP A 229 3.18 -16.46 7.53
N GLN A 230 3.20 -17.68 6.99
CA GLN A 230 3.91 -18.86 7.51
C GLN A 230 4.29 -19.80 6.34
N GLY A 231 4.72 -21.03 6.65
CA GLY A 231 5.28 -21.95 5.66
C GLY A 231 6.77 -21.66 5.38
N GLN A 232 7.44 -22.56 4.65
CA GLN A 232 8.88 -22.43 4.37
C GLN A 232 9.19 -21.29 3.37
N LEU A 233 8.23 -20.92 2.52
CA LEU A 233 8.37 -19.89 1.49
C LEU A 233 7.55 -18.62 1.79
N CYS A 234 6.89 -18.55 2.96
CA CYS A 234 6.03 -17.44 3.39
C CYS A 234 4.83 -17.18 2.46
N ASP A 235 4.35 -18.25 1.82
CA ASP A 235 3.23 -18.32 0.90
C ASP A 235 1.94 -18.89 1.54
N GLU A 236 2.03 -19.46 2.74
CA GLU A 236 0.87 -19.90 3.52
C GLU A 236 0.36 -18.77 4.43
N CYS A 237 -0.95 -18.55 4.48
CA CYS A 237 -1.58 -17.62 5.42
C CYS A 237 -1.67 -18.22 6.84
N VAL A 238 -1.53 -17.36 7.86
CA VAL A 238 -1.83 -17.71 9.26
C VAL A 238 -3.33 -17.51 9.50
N ARG A 239 -4.03 -18.57 9.91
CA ARG A 239 -5.46 -18.55 10.26
C ARG A 239 -5.72 -17.71 11.52
N TYR A 240 -6.95 -17.23 11.72
CA TYR A 240 -7.34 -16.50 12.92
C TYR A 240 -6.99 -17.30 14.20
N PRO A 241 -6.43 -16.69 15.27
CA PRO A 241 -6.06 -17.41 16.49
C PRO A 241 -7.25 -18.14 17.12
N GLY A 242 -7.15 -19.46 17.26
CA GLY A 242 -8.24 -20.32 17.74
C GLY A 242 -9.13 -20.92 16.65
N CYS A 243 -8.88 -20.64 15.37
CA CYS A 243 -9.56 -21.28 14.24
C CYS A 243 -9.36 -22.80 14.25
N GLN A 244 -10.44 -23.56 14.46
CA GLN A 244 -10.42 -25.03 14.52
C GLN A 244 -10.61 -25.62 13.12
N HIS A 245 -11.85 -25.77 12.67
CA HIS A 245 -12.23 -26.44 11.43
C HIS A 245 -12.42 -25.45 10.27
N GLY A 246 -11.39 -24.66 9.99
CA GLY A 246 -11.40 -23.67 8.91
C GLY A 246 -10.04 -23.45 8.23
N SER A 247 -10.05 -22.83 7.06
CA SER A 247 -8.88 -22.42 6.27
C SER A 247 -8.75 -20.89 6.21
N CYS A 248 -7.81 -20.38 5.41
CA CYS A 248 -7.69 -18.97 5.09
C CYS A 248 -7.30 -18.80 3.61
N SER A 249 -7.59 -17.64 3.04
CA SER A 249 -7.07 -17.14 1.75
C SER A 249 -6.22 -15.88 1.95
N GLN A 250 -6.47 -15.14 3.04
CA GLN A 250 -5.68 -14.02 3.55
C GLN A 250 -5.34 -14.21 5.04
N PRO A 251 -4.30 -13.53 5.55
CA PRO A 251 -3.98 -13.55 6.98
C PRO A 251 -5.17 -13.24 7.89
N TRP A 252 -5.27 -13.99 8.98
CA TRP A 252 -6.31 -13.85 10.02
C TRP A 252 -7.74 -14.18 9.56
N GLU A 253 -7.92 -14.89 8.45
CA GLU A 253 -9.22 -15.49 8.13
C GLU A 253 -9.45 -16.82 8.86
N CYS A 254 -10.72 -17.20 9.00
CA CYS A 254 -11.15 -18.54 9.42
C CYS A 254 -12.39 -18.93 8.59
N ILE A 255 -12.14 -19.42 7.38
CA ILE A 255 -13.17 -19.86 6.43
C ILE A 255 -13.59 -21.28 6.81
N CYS A 256 -14.80 -21.46 7.32
CA CYS A 256 -15.21 -22.77 7.86
C CYS A 256 -15.32 -23.85 6.78
N GLN A 257 -14.90 -25.06 7.17
CA GLN A 257 -15.13 -26.28 6.40
C GLN A 257 -16.62 -26.64 6.41
N GLU A 258 -17.06 -27.42 5.43
CA GLU A 258 -18.46 -27.84 5.32
C GLU A 258 -18.93 -28.55 6.60
N GLY A 259 -20.11 -28.15 7.11
CA GLY A 259 -20.65 -28.61 8.39
C GLY A 259 -20.18 -27.84 9.63
N TRP A 260 -19.23 -26.90 9.52
CA TRP A 260 -18.75 -26.10 10.64
C TRP A 260 -19.15 -24.62 10.55
N GLY A 261 -19.30 -23.96 11.69
CA GLY A 261 -19.70 -22.56 11.79
C GLY A 261 -19.16 -21.83 13.03
N GLY A 262 -19.60 -20.58 13.19
CA GLY A 262 -19.10 -19.65 14.19
C GLY A 262 -17.74 -19.03 13.82
N LEU A 263 -17.36 -17.93 14.49
CA LEU A 263 -16.14 -17.15 14.20
C LEU A 263 -14.84 -17.96 14.22
N PHE A 264 -14.80 -19.05 14.98
CA PHE A 264 -13.64 -19.93 15.14
C PHE A 264 -13.80 -21.29 14.43
N CYS A 265 -14.88 -21.48 13.66
CA CYS A 265 -15.23 -22.75 13.03
C CYS A 265 -15.21 -23.92 14.02
N ASN A 266 -15.89 -23.71 15.15
CA ASN A 266 -15.95 -24.60 16.32
C ASN A 266 -17.40 -25.00 16.68
N GLN A 267 -18.39 -24.55 15.91
CA GLN A 267 -19.79 -24.94 16.04
C GLN A 267 -20.11 -26.03 15.01
N ASP A 268 -20.52 -27.22 15.45
CA ASP A 268 -20.97 -28.30 14.57
C ASP A 268 -22.41 -28.03 14.11
N LEU A 269 -22.57 -27.68 12.83
CA LEU A 269 -23.87 -27.42 12.20
C LEU A 269 -24.64 -28.71 11.87
N ASN A 270 -23.98 -29.87 11.97
CA ASN A 270 -24.49 -31.22 11.72
C ASN A 270 -24.66 -32.04 13.00
N TYR A 271 -24.80 -31.36 14.16
CA TYR A 271 -24.90 -31.96 15.49
C TYR A 271 -25.86 -33.17 15.58
N CYS A 272 -27.04 -33.08 14.96
CA CYS A 272 -28.05 -34.15 14.96
C CYS A 272 -27.60 -35.45 14.27
N THR A 273 -26.83 -35.38 13.18
CA THR A 273 -26.31 -36.58 12.51
C THR A 273 -25.12 -37.17 13.27
N ASN A 274 -24.29 -36.31 13.88
CA ASN A 274 -23.06 -36.71 14.55
C ASN A 274 -23.32 -37.28 15.96
N HIS A 275 -24.25 -36.69 16.71
CA HIS A 275 -24.51 -37.05 18.12
C HIS A 275 -25.84 -37.76 18.38
N ARG A 276 -26.83 -37.64 17.48
CA ARG A 276 -28.16 -38.29 17.56
C ARG A 276 -28.82 -38.22 18.97
N PRO A 277 -28.95 -37.02 19.59
CA PRO A 277 -29.23 -36.88 21.02
C PRO A 277 -30.65 -37.28 21.45
N CYS A 278 -31.64 -37.08 20.59
CA CYS A 278 -33.06 -37.26 20.91
C CYS A 278 -33.45 -38.73 21.20
N ARG A 279 -34.34 -38.91 22.18
CA ARG A 279 -34.85 -40.20 22.67
C ARG A 279 -36.28 -40.47 22.20
N ASN A 280 -36.80 -41.64 22.55
CA ASN A 280 -38.20 -42.06 22.33
C ASN A 280 -38.70 -41.86 20.88
N GLY A 281 -37.80 -42.01 19.91
CA GLY A 281 -38.09 -41.86 18.49
C GLY A 281 -38.47 -40.44 18.04
N ALA A 282 -38.15 -39.42 18.83
CA ALA A 282 -38.30 -38.01 18.50
C ALA A 282 -37.37 -37.58 17.33
N SER A 283 -37.73 -36.49 16.63
CA SER A 283 -36.97 -36.00 15.48
C SER A 283 -35.97 -34.92 15.89
N CYS A 284 -34.71 -35.05 15.47
CA CYS A 284 -33.66 -34.08 15.77
C CYS A 284 -33.56 -33.02 14.66
N ILE A 285 -33.52 -31.74 15.04
CA ILE A 285 -33.42 -30.59 14.14
C ILE A 285 -32.19 -29.76 14.53
N ASN A 286 -31.24 -29.57 13.61
CA ASN A 286 -30.11 -28.65 13.82
C ASN A 286 -30.62 -27.20 13.84
N THR A 287 -30.21 -26.40 14.83
CA THR A 287 -30.65 -25.00 14.96
C THR A 287 -29.77 -23.99 14.22
N GLY A 288 -28.73 -24.47 13.51
CA GLY A 288 -27.82 -23.65 12.71
C GLY A 288 -26.79 -22.83 13.51
N GLN A 289 -26.71 -23.02 14.83
CA GLN A 289 -25.81 -22.28 15.74
C GLN A 289 -24.94 -23.20 16.60
N GLY A 290 -24.54 -24.38 16.07
CA GLY A 290 -23.80 -25.39 16.84
C GLY A 290 -24.64 -26.14 17.87
N SER A 291 -25.95 -26.23 17.65
CA SER A 291 -26.92 -26.75 18.63
C SER A 291 -28.09 -27.45 17.92
N TYR A 292 -28.93 -28.13 18.71
CA TYR A 292 -30.04 -28.96 18.24
C TYR A 292 -31.33 -28.65 19.02
N SER A 293 -32.44 -29.12 18.47
CA SER A 293 -33.73 -29.20 19.14
C SER A 293 -34.38 -30.55 18.83
N CYS A 294 -35.04 -31.15 19.81
CA CYS A 294 -35.76 -32.42 19.66
C CYS A 294 -37.26 -32.14 19.55
N ASN A 295 -37.85 -32.45 18.40
CA ASN A 295 -39.30 -32.43 18.22
C ASN A 295 -39.88 -33.74 18.79
N CYS A 296 -40.42 -33.65 20.01
CA CYS A 296 -40.93 -34.79 20.75
C CYS A 296 -42.17 -35.40 20.11
N ARG A 297 -42.33 -36.71 20.31
CA ARG A 297 -43.63 -37.35 20.08
C ARG A 297 -44.60 -36.89 21.17
N ALA A 298 -45.88 -36.89 20.86
CA ALA A 298 -46.91 -36.72 21.88
C ALA A 298 -46.73 -37.79 22.98
N GLY A 299 -46.98 -37.43 24.24
CA GLY A 299 -46.62 -38.21 25.42
C GLY A 299 -45.20 -37.98 25.95
N PHE A 300 -44.31 -37.28 25.24
CA PHE A 300 -42.93 -37.05 25.69
C PHE A 300 -42.53 -35.58 25.79
N THR A 301 -41.67 -35.28 26.76
CA THR A 301 -41.12 -33.96 27.07
C THR A 301 -39.67 -34.06 27.58
N GLY A 302 -39.07 -32.93 27.98
CA GLY A 302 -37.64 -32.81 28.28
C GLY A 302 -36.81 -32.45 27.04
N THR A 303 -35.57 -32.00 27.26
CA THR A 303 -34.70 -31.43 26.21
C THR A 303 -34.36 -32.44 25.10
N ASN A 304 -34.35 -33.72 25.44
CA ASN A 304 -34.10 -34.84 24.53
C ASN A 304 -35.34 -35.71 24.31
N CYS A 305 -36.53 -35.28 24.75
CA CYS A 305 -37.76 -36.08 24.78
C CYS A 305 -37.62 -37.35 25.63
N GLU A 306 -36.82 -37.27 26.69
CA GLU A 306 -36.44 -38.35 27.59
C GLU A 306 -37.43 -38.58 28.75
N ILE A 307 -38.35 -37.63 28.97
CA ILE A 307 -39.33 -37.64 30.06
C ILE A 307 -40.70 -38.02 29.50
N ASP A 308 -41.29 -39.08 30.05
CA ASP A 308 -42.69 -39.47 29.80
C ASP A 308 -43.63 -38.48 30.49
N ILE A 309 -44.70 -38.04 29.82
CA ILE A 309 -45.71 -37.14 30.38
C ILE A 309 -46.67 -37.99 31.22
N ASN A 310 -46.95 -37.55 32.44
CA ASN A 310 -47.95 -38.18 33.30
C ASN A 310 -49.31 -37.48 33.07
N GLU A 311 -50.11 -37.94 32.11
CA GLU A 311 -51.45 -37.41 31.89
C GLU A 311 -52.33 -37.44 33.16
N CYS A 312 -52.12 -38.45 34.03
CA CYS A 312 -52.85 -38.58 35.29
C CYS A 312 -52.62 -37.42 36.27
N ALA A 313 -51.52 -36.67 36.18
CA ALA A 313 -51.22 -35.52 37.05
C ALA A 313 -52.28 -34.40 36.93
N SER A 314 -52.97 -34.32 35.78
CA SER A 314 -54.10 -33.41 35.56
C SER A 314 -55.38 -33.79 36.34
N ASN A 315 -55.37 -34.94 37.03
CA ASN A 315 -56.52 -35.56 37.69
C ASN A 315 -57.73 -35.68 36.74
N PRO A 316 -57.59 -36.38 35.59
CA PRO A 316 -58.60 -36.39 34.54
C PRO A 316 -59.85 -37.20 34.93
N CYS A 317 -59.71 -38.22 35.78
CA CYS A 317 -60.81 -39.05 36.27
C CYS A 317 -61.71 -38.29 37.26
N LYS A 318 -63.02 -38.46 37.13
CA LYS A 318 -64.06 -37.83 37.95
C LYS A 318 -64.82 -38.87 38.76
N ASN A 319 -65.73 -38.41 39.63
CA ASN A 319 -66.63 -39.25 40.43
C ASN A 319 -65.95 -40.36 41.26
N GLY A 320 -64.66 -40.20 41.61
CA GLY A 320 -63.89 -41.16 42.39
C GLY A 320 -63.21 -42.28 41.58
N GLY A 321 -63.13 -42.17 40.25
CA GLY A 321 -62.35 -43.11 39.44
C GLY A 321 -60.84 -43.02 39.68
N SER A 322 -60.16 -44.17 39.66
CA SER A 322 -58.69 -44.26 39.79
C SER A 322 -58.02 -44.06 38.43
N CYS A 323 -56.87 -43.40 38.37
CA CYS A 323 -56.15 -43.09 37.14
C CYS A 323 -54.92 -44.00 36.94
N ASN A 324 -54.81 -44.63 35.78
CA ASN A 324 -53.63 -45.34 35.30
C ASN A 324 -52.99 -44.54 34.16
N ASP A 325 -51.68 -44.37 34.22
CA ASP A 325 -50.85 -43.61 33.26
C ASP A 325 -50.40 -44.53 32.11
N LEU A 326 -50.38 -44.03 30.86
CA LEU A 326 -50.00 -44.78 29.64
C LEU A 326 -49.24 -43.87 28.67
N GLU A 327 -48.47 -44.44 27.73
CA GLU A 327 -47.73 -43.66 26.72
C GLU A 327 -48.69 -42.78 25.89
N ASN A 328 -48.66 -41.45 26.13
CA ASN A 328 -49.57 -40.46 25.52
C ASN A 328 -51.07 -40.71 25.81
N ASP A 329 -51.42 -41.42 26.88
CA ASP A 329 -52.82 -41.58 27.28
C ASP A 329 -53.02 -41.91 28.77
N TYR A 330 -54.28 -42.01 29.21
CA TYR A 330 -54.64 -42.48 30.54
C TYR A 330 -55.90 -43.34 30.50
N GLU A 331 -55.99 -44.27 31.44
CA GLU A 331 -57.17 -45.09 31.71
C GLU A 331 -57.76 -44.73 33.07
N CYS A 332 -59.05 -44.40 33.10
CA CYS A 332 -59.79 -44.20 34.34
C CYS A 332 -60.61 -45.46 34.70
N VAL A 333 -60.28 -46.08 35.82
CA VAL A 333 -61.03 -47.21 36.39
C VAL A 333 -62.25 -46.67 37.16
N CYS A 334 -63.43 -46.77 36.55
CA CYS A 334 -64.64 -46.11 37.05
C CYS A 334 -65.38 -46.90 38.15
N PRO A 335 -65.95 -46.21 39.17
CA PRO A 335 -66.84 -46.84 40.15
C PRO A 335 -68.16 -47.28 39.51
N ARG A 336 -68.85 -48.25 40.14
CA ARG A 336 -70.15 -48.76 39.67
C ARG A 336 -71.17 -47.63 39.51
N GLY A 337 -71.76 -47.54 38.32
CA GLY A 337 -72.71 -46.50 37.93
C GLY A 337 -72.13 -45.40 37.05
N PHE A 338 -70.80 -45.28 36.99
CA PHE A 338 -70.08 -44.28 36.20
C PHE A 338 -69.30 -44.90 35.04
N TYR A 339 -69.28 -44.19 33.91
CA TYR A 339 -68.71 -44.64 32.64
C TYR A 339 -68.05 -43.47 31.87
N GLY A 340 -67.49 -43.76 30.70
CA GLY A 340 -66.73 -42.79 29.90
C GLY A 340 -65.25 -42.73 30.30
N LYS A 341 -64.41 -42.19 29.41
CA LYS A 341 -62.95 -42.13 29.61
C LYS A 341 -62.53 -41.36 30.87
N ASN A 342 -63.39 -40.48 31.37
CA ASN A 342 -63.16 -39.66 32.56
C ASN A 342 -64.08 -40.05 33.73
N CYS A 343 -64.84 -41.15 33.64
CA CYS A 343 -65.86 -41.56 34.62
C CYS A 343 -66.92 -40.49 34.91
N ASP A 344 -67.15 -39.61 33.94
CA ASP A 344 -68.04 -38.45 33.99
C ASP A 344 -69.50 -38.78 33.63
N ILE A 345 -69.73 -39.90 32.93
CA ILE A 345 -71.06 -40.31 32.46
C ILE A 345 -71.77 -41.12 33.56
N SER A 346 -72.89 -40.60 34.07
CA SER A 346 -73.83 -41.37 34.91
C SER A 346 -74.86 -42.10 34.06
N ALA A 347 -75.35 -43.26 34.51
CA ALA A 347 -76.34 -44.05 33.78
C ALA A 347 -77.76 -43.45 33.85
N MET A 348 -78.26 -42.97 32.72
CA MET A 348 -79.67 -42.54 32.51
C MET A 348 -80.39 -43.51 31.55
N THR A 349 -81.72 -43.56 31.66
CA THR A 349 -82.64 -44.45 30.92
C THR A 349 -83.50 -43.67 29.91
N CYS A 350 -84.32 -44.34 29.09
CA CYS A 350 -85.34 -43.65 28.30
C CYS A 350 -86.53 -43.09 29.13
N GLU A 351 -86.74 -43.53 30.39
CA GLU A 351 -87.79 -42.94 31.26
C GLU A 351 -87.43 -41.51 31.69
N ASP A 352 -86.13 -41.20 31.80
CA ASP A 352 -85.60 -39.87 32.13
C ASP A 352 -85.79 -38.83 31.00
N GLY A 353 -86.41 -39.21 29.88
CA GLY A 353 -86.68 -38.35 28.73
C GLY A 353 -85.45 -37.72 28.04
N PRO A 354 -84.31 -38.44 27.82
CA PRO A 354 -83.04 -37.82 27.45
C PRO A 354 -82.96 -37.25 26.02
N CYS A 355 -83.97 -37.46 25.17
CA CYS A 355 -83.96 -37.04 23.76
C CYS A 355 -84.76 -35.74 23.55
N PHE A 356 -84.05 -34.64 23.31
CA PHE A 356 -84.62 -33.31 23.12
C PHE A 356 -85.22 -33.10 21.72
N ASN A 357 -85.91 -31.97 21.53
CA ASN A 357 -86.41 -31.48 20.24
C ASN A 357 -87.30 -32.47 19.45
N GLY A 358 -87.95 -33.41 20.14
CA GLY A 358 -88.80 -34.45 19.51
C GLY A 358 -88.02 -35.64 18.95
N GLY A 359 -86.77 -35.85 19.38
CA GLY A 359 -86.01 -37.06 19.09
C GLY A 359 -86.66 -38.32 19.69
N THR A 360 -86.66 -39.43 18.94
CA THR A 360 -87.20 -40.71 19.44
C THR A 360 -86.17 -41.40 20.33
N CYS A 361 -86.48 -41.65 21.61
CA CYS A 361 -85.64 -42.47 22.50
C CYS A 361 -85.82 -43.96 22.17
N ILE A 362 -84.71 -44.70 22.18
CA ILE A 362 -84.68 -46.15 21.95
C ILE A 362 -83.71 -46.76 22.97
N GLU A 363 -84.20 -47.67 23.81
CA GLU A 363 -83.38 -48.49 24.72
C GLU A 363 -82.44 -49.39 23.91
N LYS A 364 -81.17 -49.55 24.32
CA LYS A 364 -80.26 -50.48 23.66
C LYS A 364 -80.59 -51.93 24.07
N SER A 365 -80.53 -52.84 23.10
CA SER A 365 -80.85 -54.27 23.28
C SER A 365 -79.97 -55.03 24.29
N SER A 366 -78.90 -54.40 24.78
CA SER A 366 -78.08 -54.86 25.90
C SER A 366 -78.68 -54.57 27.29
N GLY A 367 -79.80 -53.86 27.39
CA GLY A 367 -80.41 -53.43 28.67
C GLY A 367 -79.58 -52.39 29.42
N VAL A 368 -78.67 -51.69 28.73
CA VAL A 368 -77.75 -50.70 29.31
C VAL A 368 -77.63 -49.50 28.37
N GLY A 369 -78.28 -48.40 28.76
CA GLY A 369 -78.25 -47.11 28.06
C GLY A 369 -79.15 -47.03 26.82
N TYR A 370 -79.30 -45.80 26.31
CA TYR A 370 -80.21 -45.45 25.21
C TYR A 370 -79.47 -45.02 23.93
N ILE A 371 -80.24 -44.74 22.88
CA ILE A 371 -79.86 -43.98 21.69
C ILE A 371 -81.04 -43.11 21.23
N CYS A 372 -80.77 -41.86 20.85
CA CYS A 372 -81.79 -40.95 20.31
C CYS A 372 -81.75 -40.94 18.76
N ARG A 373 -82.92 -41.01 18.12
CA ARG A 373 -83.08 -40.82 16.67
C ARG A 373 -83.64 -39.43 16.38
N CYS A 374 -82.83 -38.57 15.77
CA CYS A 374 -83.12 -37.14 15.65
C CYS A 374 -83.95 -36.75 14.41
N PRO A 375 -84.78 -35.68 14.49
CA PRO A 375 -85.45 -35.11 13.32
C PRO A 375 -84.47 -34.47 12.32
N LEU A 376 -84.91 -34.31 11.07
CA LEU A 376 -84.10 -33.85 9.91
C LEU A 376 -83.30 -32.53 10.05
N ASN A 377 -83.56 -31.73 11.09
CA ASN A 377 -82.87 -30.47 11.36
C ASN A 377 -82.10 -30.46 12.71
N TYR A 378 -81.95 -31.61 13.37
CA TYR A 378 -81.29 -31.74 14.67
C TYR A 378 -80.31 -32.92 14.70
N HIS A 379 -79.28 -32.80 15.54
CA HIS A 379 -78.19 -33.75 15.73
C HIS A 379 -77.63 -33.62 17.16
N GLY A 380 -76.52 -34.31 17.43
CA GLY A 380 -76.03 -34.56 18.80
C GLY A 380 -76.63 -35.85 19.37
N SER A 381 -75.97 -36.45 20.35
CA SER A 381 -76.35 -37.75 20.94
C SER A 381 -77.77 -37.76 21.49
N ASN A 382 -78.26 -36.59 21.89
CA ASN A 382 -79.54 -36.38 22.55
C ASN A 382 -80.48 -35.48 21.70
N CYS A 383 -80.14 -35.29 20.42
CA CYS A 383 -80.86 -34.40 19.48
C CYS A 383 -80.91 -32.93 19.92
N GLU A 384 -79.98 -32.53 20.80
CA GLU A 384 -79.96 -31.26 21.49
C GLU A 384 -79.51 -30.08 20.59
N LYS A 385 -78.77 -30.37 19.51
CA LYS A 385 -78.18 -29.37 18.62
C LYS A 385 -78.94 -29.26 17.30
N LYS A 386 -79.42 -28.06 16.95
CA LYS A 386 -79.87 -27.79 15.58
C LYS A 386 -78.69 -28.02 14.61
N ILE A 387 -78.96 -28.58 13.44
CA ILE A 387 -77.94 -28.72 12.38
C ILE A 387 -77.64 -27.32 11.82
N ASP A 388 -76.40 -26.88 12.00
CA ASP A 388 -75.82 -25.67 11.40
C ASP A 388 -74.73 -26.11 10.42
N ARG A 389 -74.90 -25.78 9.13
CA ARG A 389 -73.98 -26.20 8.07
C ARG A 389 -72.63 -25.45 8.11
N CYS A 390 -72.50 -24.42 8.94
CA CYS A 390 -71.25 -23.73 9.23
C CYS A 390 -70.41 -24.40 10.34
N THR A 391 -70.94 -25.39 11.07
CA THR A 391 -70.23 -26.03 12.22
C THR A 391 -68.86 -26.62 11.84
N ASN A 392 -68.70 -27.11 10.60
CA ASN A 392 -67.44 -27.68 10.10
C ASN A 392 -66.49 -26.65 9.46
N SER A 393 -66.68 -25.34 9.71
CA SER A 393 -65.90 -24.24 9.12
C SER A 393 -65.62 -24.40 7.62
N PRO A 394 -66.67 -24.53 6.77
CA PRO A 394 -66.50 -24.82 5.35
C PRO A 394 -65.77 -23.70 4.58
N CYS A 395 -65.73 -22.49 5.11
CA CYS A 395 -65.00 -21.35 4.57
C CYS A 395 -63.58 -21.31 5.14
N LEU A 396 -62.58 -21.31 4.27
CA LEU A 396 -61.17 -21.26 4.64
C LEU A 396 -60.74 -19.81 4.95
N ASN A 397 -59.49 -19.67 5.42
CA ASN A 397 -58.83 -18.38 5.62
C ASN A 397 -59.63 -17.36 6.47
N GLY A 398 -60.44 -17.86 7.40
CA GLY A 398 -61.28 -17.07 8.30
C GLY A 398 -62.46 -16.38 7.64
N GLY A 399 -62.85 -16.77 6.41
CA GLY A 399 -64.04 -16.26 5.72
C GLY A 399 -65.31 -16.48 6.54
N GLN A 400 -66.23 -15.52 6.49
CA GLN A 400 -67.50 -15.60 7.22
C GLN A 400 -68.44 -16.59 6.53
N CYS A 401 -68.80 -17.67 7.24
CA CYS A 401 -69.78 -18.64 6.78
C CYS A 401 -71.21 -18.14 7.03
N LEU A 402 -72.09 -18.36 6.05
CA LEU A 402 -73.53 -18.08 6.12
C LEU A 402 -74.30 -19.33 5.66
N ASP A 403 -75.07 -19.94 6.55
CA ASP A 403 -75.96 -21.07 6.22
C ASP A 403 -77.24 -20.55 5.54
N MET A 404 -77.42 -20.89 4.27
CA MET A 404 -78.59 -20.55 3.46
C MET A 404 -79.63 -21.70 3.42
N GLY A 405 -79.56 -22.64 4.38
CA GLY A 405 -80.52 -23.71 4.63
C GLY A 405 -80.42 -24.92 3.69
N ARG A 406 -80.04 -24.72 2.42
CA ARG A 406 -79.72 -25.80 1.46
C ARG A 406 -78.26 -25.80 1.02
N ASN A 407 -77.68 -24.61 0.87
CA ASN A 407 -76.28 -24.36 0.51
C ASN A 407 -75.62 -23.43 1.54
N VAL A 408 -74.30 -23.30 1.46
CA VAL A 408 -73.51 -22.37 2.28
C VAL A 408 -72.95 -21.28 1.37
N LEU A 409 -72.89 -20.05 1.87
CA LEU A 409 -72.20 -18.93 1.23
C LEU A 409 -71.00 -18.51 2.09
N CYS A 410 -69.82 -18.45 1.49
CA CYS A 410 -68.61 -17.92 2.13
C CYS A 410 -68.39 -16.46 1.71
N LYS A 411 -68.38 -15.55 2.68
CA LYS A 411 -68.00 -14.16 2.49
C LYS A 411 -66.54 -13.98 2.90
N CYS A 412 -65.67 -13.79 1.92
CA CYS A 412 -64.23 -13.75 2.15
C CYS A 412 -63.78 -12.47 2.87
N ARG A 413 -62.65 -12.59 3.58
CA ARG A 413 -61.92 -11.42 4.10
C ARG A 413 -61.18 -10.74 2.94
N PRO A 414 -60.87 -9.44 3.04
CA PRO A 414 -59.91 -8.79 2.14
C PRO A 414 -58.62 -9.63 2.03
N GLY A 415 -58.05 -9.71 0.82
CA GLY A 415 -56.92 -10.59 0.48
C GLY A 415 -57.30 -11.99 -0.01
N PHE A 416 -58.53 -12.47 0.20
CA PHE A 416 -58.94 -13.82 -0.22
C PHE A 416 -60.10 -13.84 -1.22
N SER A 417 -60.08 -14.83 -2.11
CA SER A 417 -61.10 -15.07 -3.14
C SER A 417 -61.37 -16.57 -3.34
N GLY A 418 -62.30 -16.90 -4.24
CA GLY A 418 -62.80 -18.27 -4.47
C GLY A 418 -64.06 -18.62 -3.67
N PRO A 419 -64.81 -19.66 -4.07
CA PRO A 419 -66.10 -20.02 -3.49
C PRO A 419 -66.04 -20.48 -2.03
N ARG A 420 -64.86 -20.85 -1.54
CA ARG A 420 -64.57 -21.19 -0.14
C ARG A 420 -63.53 -20.27 0.50
N CYS A 421 -63.17 -19.15 -0.16
CA CYS A 421 -62.09 -18.25 0.23
C CYS A 421 -60.70 -18.91 0.25
N GLU A 422 -60.51 -19.88 -0.63
CA GLU A 422 -59.34 -20.75 -0.71
C GLU A 422 -58.13 -20.14 -1.43
N LEU A 423 -58.31 -19.08 -2.22
CA LEU A 423 -57.26 -18.43 -3.01
C LEU A 423 -56.79 -17.14 -2.32
N ASN A 424 -55.48 -16.98 -2.10
CA ASN A 424 -54.92 -15.64 -1.85
C ASN A 424 -55.01 -14.82 -3.14
N ILE A 425 -55.23 -13.51 -3.01
CA ILE A 425 -55.15 -12.56 -4.11
C ILE A 425 -53.69 -12.12 -4.19
N ASP A 426 -53.04 -12.32 -5.33
CA ASP A 426 -51.66 -11.93 -5.57
C ASP A 426 -51.52 -10.39 -5.55
N ASP A 427 -51.06 -9.86 -4.41
CA ASP A 427 -50.81 -8.43 -4.20
C ASP A 427 -49.57 -7.94 -4.99
N CYS A 428 -48.72 -8.86 -5.46
CA CYS A 428 -47.53 -8.59 -6.27
C CYS A 428 -47.81 -8.52 -7.78
N ALA A 429 -48.96 -8.99 -8.27
CA ALA A 429 -49.33 -8.98 -9.70
C ALA A 429 -49.25 -7.60 -10.37
N SER A 430 -49.31 -6.52 -9.59
CA SER A 430 -49.16 -5.12 -10.06
C SER A 430 -47.71 -4.63 -10.18
N ASN A 431 -46.72 -5.47 -9.80
CA ASN A 431 -45.29 -5.13 -9.67
C ASN A 431 -45.03 -3.86 -8.82
N PRO A 432 -45.46 -3.83 -7.54
CA PRO A 432 -45.41 -2.62 -6.72
C PRO A 432 -44.01 -2.23 -6.20
N CYS A 433 -42.98 -3.06 -6.41
CA CYS A 433 -41.63 -2.82 -5.89
C CYS A 433 -40.74 -2.09 -6.91
N ALA A 434 -40.29 -0.89 -6.57
CA ALA A 434 -39.39 -0.08 -7.39
C ALA A 434 -37.92 -0.50 -7.24
N ASN A 435 -37.04 0.08 -8.08
CA ASN A 435 -35.58 0.05 -7.95
C ASN A 435 -34.95 -1.37 -7.87
N GLY A 436 -35.60 -2.36 -8.50
CA GLY A 436 -35.15 -3.75 -8.51
C GLY A 436 -35.43 -4.53 -7.22
N GLY A 437 -36.28 -3.99 -6.33
CA GLY A 437 -36.72 -4.73 -5.15
C GLY A 437 -37.61 -5.93 -5.51
N THR A 438 -37.41 -7.06 -4.82
CA THR A 438 -38.18 -8.29 -5.05
C THR A 438 -39.50 -8.24 -4.29
N CYS A 439 -40.62 -8.46 -4.99
CA CYS A 439 -41.94 -8.53 -4.37
C CYS A 439 -42.20 -9.89 -3.74
N VAL A 440 -42.72 -9.90 -2.52
CA VAL A 440 -43.20 -11.09 -1.81
C VAL A 440 -44.69 -10.90 -1.51
N ASP A 441 -45.51 -11.82 -2.03
CA ASP A 441 -46.95 -11.85 -1.80
C ASP A 441 -47.27 -12.15 -0.32
N ALA A 442 -48.34 -11.56 0.19
CA ALA A 442 -48.91 -11.90 1.49
C ALA A 442 -50.42 -11.57 1.51
N VAL A 443 -51.04 -11.58 2.68
CA VAL A 443 -52.51 -11.47 2.79
C VAL A 443 -52.95 -10.01 2.81
N ASN A 444 -53.57 -9.54 1.72
CA ASN A 444 -54.05 -8.15 1.57
C ASN A 444 -52.94 -7.10 1.74
N SER A 445 -51.73 -7.46 1.36
CA SER A 445 -50.53 -6.64 1.32
C SER A 445 -49.40 -7.44 0.67
N TYR A 446 -48.59 -6.80 -0.16
CA TYR A 446 -47.25 -7.26 -0.51
C TYR A 446 -46.21 -6.81 0.54
N THR A 447 -45.01 -7.38 0.47
CA THR A 447 -43.78 -6.88 1.11
C THR A 447 -42.66 -6.82 0.05
N CYS A 448 -41.98 -5.68 -0.08
CA CYS A 448 -40.81 -5.57 -0.97
C CYS A 448 -39.50 -5.80 -0.22
N SER A 449 -38.64 -6.69 -0.74
CA SER A 449 -37.25 -6.82 -0.33
C SER A 449 -36.40 -5.85 -1.15
N CYS A 450 -35.94 -4.77 -0.54
CA CYS A 450 -35.27 -3.67 -1.26
C CYS A 450 -33.79 -3.90 -1.52
N THR A 451 -33.32 -3.35 -2.64
CA THR A 451 -31.90 -3.27 -2.99
C THR A 451 -31.15 -2.28 -2.08
N LEU A 452 -29.84 -2.49 -1.91
CA LEU A 452 -29.01 -1.68 -1.01
C LEU A 452 -29.10 -0.18 -1.35
N GLY A 453 -29.37 0.65 -0.33
CA GLY A 453 -29.59 2.09 -0.46
C GLY A 453 -31.05 2.51 -0.72
N TYR A 454 -31.99 1.56 -0.81
CA TYR A 454 -33.43 1.81 -0.95
C TYR A 454 -34.24 1.20 0.20
N GLY A 455 -35.44 1.74 0.44
CA GLY A 455 -36.35 1.32 1.49
C GLY A 455 -37.75 1.92 1.33
N GLY A 456 -38.55 1.84 2.39
CA GLY A 456 -40.00 2.06 2.30
C GLY A 456 -40.73 0.81 1.80
N LYS A 457 -42.07 0.79 1.87
CA LYS A 457 -42.87 -0.40 1.55
C LYS A 457 -42.72 -0.87 0.10
N ASP A 458 -42.45 0.08 -0.80
CA ASP A 458 -42.38 -0.05 -2.26
C ASP A 458 -40.94 0.14 -2.81
N CYS A 459 -39.94 0.24 -1.94
CA CYS A 459 -38.55 0.55 -2.29
C CYS A 459 -38.33 1.88 -3.04
N THR A 460 -39.26 2.84 -2.97
CA THR A 460 -39.11 4.14 -3.64
C THR A 460 -38.21 5.12 -2.89
N LEU A 461 -38.10 4.99 -1.56
CA LEU A 461 -37.32 5.88 -0.71
C LEU A 461 -35.84 5.53 -0.79
N ARG A 462 -34.99 6.49 -1.17
CA ARG A 462 -33.54 6.37 -0.97
C ARG A 462 -33.22 6.52 0.52
N VAL A 463 -32.56 5.53 1.10
CA VAL A 463 -32.15 5.51 2.51
C VAL A 463 -30.68 5.89 2.60
N ASP A 464 -30.39 6.99 3.28
CA ASP A 464 -29.01 7.38 3.61
C ASP A 464 -28.49 6.51 4.78
N ALA A 465 -27.49 5.68 4.50
CA ALA A 465 -26.98 4.70 5.47
C ALA A 465 -26.31 5.35 6.69
N CYS A 466 -25.93 6.63 6.61
CA CYS A 466 -25.36 7.40 7.71
C CYS A 466 -26.39 8.04 8.65
N SER A 467 -27.67 8.06 8.30
CA SER A 467 -28.72 8.71 9.10
C SER A 467 -28.94 8.09 10.49
N SER A 468 -28.50 6.83 10.70
CA SER A 468 -28.50 6.16 12.01
C SER A 468 -27.27 6.46 12.88
N GLN A 469 -26.34 7.30 12.41
CA GLN A 469 -25.05 7.60 13.07
C GLN A 469 -24.24 6.35 13.47
N PRO A 470 -23.96 5.42 12.53
CA PRO A 470 -23.34 4.12 12.83
C PRO A 470 -21.84 4.18 13.16
N CYS A 471 -21.22 5.36 13.11
CA CYS A 471 -19.80 5.55 13.38
C CYS A 471 -19.59 6.10 14.81
N SER A 472 -19.00 5.29 15.66
CA SER A 472 -18.63 5.61 17.05
C SER A 472 -17.36 6.47 17.12
N ASN A 473 -17.05 6.96 18.33
CA ASN A 473 -15.79 7.63 18.69
C ASN A 473 -15.38 8.82 17.78
N GLY A 474 -16.33 9.45 17.09
CA GLY A 474 -16.08 10.58 16.19
C GLY A 474 -15.64 10.19 14.77
N GLY A 475 -15.88 8.94 14.33
CA GLY A 475 -15.67 8.53 12.96
C GLY A 475 -16.57 9.26 11.97
N THR A 476 -16.03 9.67 10.82
CA THR A 476 -16.79 10.32 9.75
C THR A 476 -17.53 9.25 8.93
N CYS A 477 -18.85 9.36 8.82
CA CYS A 477 -19.67 8.43 8.04
C CYS A 477 -19.78 8.84 6.58
N PHE A 478 -19.66 7.87 5.67
CA PHE A 478 -19.95 8.00 4.25
C PHE A 478 -20.93 6.91 3.79
N THR A 479 -21.96 7.29 3.02
CA THR A 479 -22.91 6.34 2.43
C THR A 479 -22.36 5.81 1.11
N HIS A 480 -22.21 4.49 1.03
CA HIS A 480 -21.60 3.75 -0.08
C HIS A 480 -22.61 2.74 -0.66
N PHE A 481 -22.32 2.16 -1.83
CA PHE A 481 -23.24 1.19 -2.47
C PHE A 481 -23.39 -0.13 -1.67
N SER A 482 -22.47 -0.38 -0.73
CA SER A 482 -22.48 -1.54 0.16
C SER A 482 -23.06 -1.27 1.56
N GLY A 483 -23.52 -0.04 1.85
CA GLY A 483 -23.96 0.37 3.18
C GLY A 483 -23.25 1.63 3.68
N HIS A 484 -23.14 1.81 5.00
CA HIS A 484 -22.31 2.87 5.59
C HIS A 484 -20.84 2.46 5.61
N VAL A 485 -19.93 3.43 5.52
CA VAL A 485 -18.49 3.26 5.68
C VAL A 485 -17.98 4.33 6.65
N CYS A 486 -17.33 3.90 7.73
CA CYS A 486 -16.79 4.80 8.74
C CYS A 486 -15.29 5.06 8.52
N GLN A 487 -14.90 6.32 8.38
CA GLN A 487 -13.50 6.73 8.44
C GLN A 487 -13.13 7.06 9.89
N CYS A 488 -12.31 6.21 10.50
CA CYS A 488 -11.96 6.33 11.92
C CYS A 488 -10.87 7.38 12.18
N PRO A 489 -10.94 8.12 13.30
CA PRO A 489 -9.86 8.97 13.76
C PRO A 489 -8.68 8.12 14.27
N THR A 490 -7.49 8.73 14.29
CA THR A 490 -6.26 8.09 14.77
C THR A 490 -6.42 7.53 16.18
N GLY A 491 -6.05 6.25 16.37
CA GLY A 491 -6.22 5.53 17.64
C GLY A 491 -7.50 4.69 17.74
N PHE A 492 -8.35 4.67 16.70
CA PHE A 492 -9.56 3.85 16.64
C PHE A 492 -9.64 3.00 15.37
N MET A 493 -10.29 1.83 15.46
CA MET A 493 -10.48 0.87 14.37
C MET A 493 -11.79 0.07 14.54
N GLY A 494 -12.13 -0.77 13.56
CA GLY A 494 -13.41 -1.47 13.48
C GLY A 494 -14.35 -0.86 12.44
N THR A 495 -15.40 -1.58 12.03
CA THR A 495 -16.33 -1.13 10.98
C THR A 495 -17.15 0.09 11.39
N SER A 496 -17.32 0.29 12.69
CA SER A 496 -18.01 1.41 13.33
C SER A 496 -17.04 2.26 14.17
N CYS A 497 -15.72 2.11 14.01
CA CYS A 497 -14.69 2.79 14.83
C CYS A 497 -14.82 2.53 16.34
N GLU A 498 -15.33 1.36 16.70
CA GLU A 498 -15.72 0.94 18.04
C GLU A 498 -14.53 0.52 18.93
N PHE A 499 -13.44 0.02 18.34
CA PHE A 499 -12.25 -0.45 19.06
C PHE A 499 -11.18 0.64 19.17
N ARG A 500 -10.45 0.66 20.29
CA ARG A 500 -9.21 1.44 20.41
C ARG A 500 -8.02 0.63 19.93
N VAL A 501 -7.11 1.27 19.22
CA VAL A 501 -5.78 0.75 18.95
C VAL A 501 -4.96 0.90 20.23
N HIS A 502 -4.52 -0.22 20.82
CA HIS A 502 -3.50 -0.20 21.86
C HIS A 502 -2.13 -0.35 21.21
N ASP A 503 -1.32 0.71 21.29
CA ASP A 503 0.10 0.62 20.96
C ASP A 503 0.78 -0.41 21.89
N PRO A 504 1.65 -1.29 21.37
CA PRO A 504 2.44 -2.16 22.22
C PRO A 504 3.41 -1.31 23.05
N THR A 505 3.29 -1.39 24.38
CA THR A 505 4.16 -0.68 25.33
C THR A 505 5.65 -0.99 25.05
N PRO A 506 6.51 0.02 24.83
CA PRO A 506 7.94 -0.20 24.65
C PRO A 506 8.54 -0.88 25.89
N ALA A 507 9.32 -1.94 25.68
CA ALA A 507 10.01 -2.63 26.75
C ALA A 507 11.02 -1.70 27.45
N SER A 508 11.09 -1.76 28.78
CA SER A 508 11.89 -0.85 29.59
C SER A 508 13.39 -1.16 29.50
N HIS A 509 14.12 -0.49 28.61
CA HIS A 509 15.57 -0.42 28.66
C HIS A 509 16.04 0.69 29.61
N GLY A 510 16.60 0.30 30.75
CA GLY A 510 17.32 1.22 31.64
C GLY A 510 18.81 1.24 31.30
N ALA A 511 19.30 2.35 30.75
CA ALA A 511 20.73 2.67 30.68
C ALA A 511 20.96 4.19 30.56
N ASP A 512 21.59 4.72 31.60
CA ASP A 512 22.34 5.96 31.83
C ASP A 512 22.62 7.05 30.76
N SER A 513 23.05 8.21 31.31
CA SER A 513 23.94 9.23 30.71
C SER A 513 23.42 10.23 29.64
N SER A 514 22.88 11.34 30.15
CA SER A 514 23.25 12.72 29.79
C SER A 514 24.20 12.95 28.58
N ASN A 515 23.65 13.22 27.39
CA ASN A 515 24.42 13.83 26.28
C ASN A 515 23.60 14.64 25.24
N THR A 516 22.31 14.89 25.47
CA THR A 516 21.40 15.51 24.49
C THR A 516 21.50 17.04 24.40
N LEU A 517 22.01 17.73 25.43
CA LEU A 517 22.03 19.20 25.48
C LEU A 517 23.14 19.81 24.61
N THR A 518 24.29 19.13 24.48
CA THR A 518 25.49 19.61 23.77
C THR A 518 25.27 19.77 22.27
N MET A 519 24.63 18.78 21.63
CA MET A 519 24.42 18.75 20.18
C MET A 519 23.55 19.92 19.67
N VAL A 520 22.54 20.31 20.45
CA VAL A 520 21.64 21.43 20.11
C VAL A 520 22.39 22.76 20.10
N VAL A 521 23.28 22.98 21.08
CA VAL A 521 24.09 24.21 21.17
C VAL A 521 25.10 24.30 20.02
N CYS A 522 25.77 23.20 19.66
CA CYS A 522 26.72 23.18 18.54
C CYS A 522 26.06 23.53 17.19
N LEU A 523 24.86 23.01 16.92
CA LEU A 523 24.10 23.34 15.70
C LEU A 523 23.61 24.80 15.68
N GLY A 524 23.21 25.34 16.84
CA GLY A 524 22.88 26.76 17.00
C GLY A 524 24.06 27.69 16.71
N LEU A 525 25.27 27.34 17.14
CA LEU A 525 26.47 28.15 16.90
C LEU A 525 26.94 28.07 15.43
N LEU A 526 26.87 26.89 14.80
CA LEU A 526 27.21 26.72 13.37
C LEU A 526 26.30 27.55 12.46
N THR A 527 24.99 27.56 12.71
CA THR A 527 24.05 28.35 11.90
C THR A 527 24.27 29.86 12.03
N PHE A 528 24.57 30.37 13.24
CA PHE A 528 24.96 31.76 13.43
C PHE A 528 26.26 32.14 12.71
N PHE A 529 27.27 31.26 12.72
CA PHE A 529 28.56 31.53 12.09
C PHE A 529 28.43 31.62 10.55
N LEU A 530 27.66 30.72 9.94
CA LEU A 530 27.38 30.72 8.50
C LEU A 530 26.63 31.99 8.05
N LEU A 531 25.64 32.44 8.83
CA LEU A 531 24.94 33.71 8.59
C LEU A 531 25.89 34.92 8.68
N GLY A 532 26.77 34.94 9.68
CA GLY A 532 27.81 35.98 9.83
C GLY A 532 28.76 36.05 8.64
N CYS A 533 29.24 34.90 8.15
CA CYS A 533 30.07 34.83 6.93
C CYS A 533 29.32 35.35 5.69
N GLY A 534 28.04 35.01 5.53
CA GLY A 534 27.21 35.50 4.43
C GLY A 534 27.12 37.03 4.40
N VAL A 535 26.79 37.66 5.55
CA VAL A 535 26.72 39.12 5.67
C VAL A 535 28.09 39.78 5.41
N TYR A 536 29.18 39.21 5.93
CA TYR A 536 30.53 39.72 5.69
C TYR A 536 30.91 39.69 4.20
N LEU A 537 30.58 38.62 3.47
CA LEU A 537 30.86 38.51 2.04
C LEU A 537 30.07 39.53 1.20
N VAL A 538 28.79 39.75 1.51
CA VAL A 538 27.98 40.80 0.85
C VAL A 538 28.56 42.20 1.12
N MET A 539 28.89 42.52 2.38
CA MET A 539 29.50 43.79 2.77
C MET A 539 30.88 44.01 2.12
N ARG A 540 31.64 42.93 1.88
CA ARG A 540 32.93 42.97 1.17
C ARG A 540 32.75 43.16 -0.34
N GLY A 541 31.69 42.59 -0.93
CA GLY A 541 31.31 42.82 -2.33
C GLY A 541 30.94 44.29 -2.60
N MET A 542 30.11 44.89 -1.74
CA MET A 542 29.68 46.29 -1.86
C MET A 542 30.82 47.32 -1.72
N ARG A 543 32.03 46.91 -1.30
CA ARG A 543 33.23 47.76 -1.23
C ARG A 543 34.16 47.64 -2.44
N ARG A 544 33.82 46.86 -3.47
CA ARG A 544 34.58 46.72 -4.73
C ARG A 544 33.68 46.84 -5.96
N GLY A 545 33.23 48.06 -6.25
CA GLY A 545 32.30 48.29 -7.36
C GLY A 545 32.15 49.74 -7.81
N HIS A 546 33.24 50.51 -7.93
CA HIS A 546 33.14 51.90 -8.41
C HIS A 546 34.40 52.45 -9.09
N PHE A 547 34.76 51.96 -10.29
CA PHE A 547 35.66 52.71 -11.20
C PHE A 547 35.45 52.40 -12.69
N ASN A 548 35.50 53.47 -13.49
CA ASN A 548 35.59 53.64 -14.95
C ASN A 548 34.63 52.98 -15.97
N GLU A 549 33.93 53.91 -16.62
CA GLU A 549 33.29 53.97 -17.94
C GLU A 549 33.99 53.37 -19.18
N LYS A 550 33.13 53.25 -20.24
CA LYS A 550 33.36 53.52 -21.68
C LYS A 550 34.16 52.52 -22.53
N GLY A 551 33.42 51.83 -23.41
CA GLY A 551 33.89 51.30 -24.69
C GLY A 551 32.70 51.01 -25.63
N ARG A 552 32.61 51.68 -26.79
CA ARG A 552 31.54 51.48 -27.79
C ARG A 552 32.11 51.47 -29.20
N VAL A 553 32.05 50.31 -29.85
CA VAL A 553 32.25 50.11 -31.30
C VAL A 553 31.08 49.27 -31.83
N LYS A 554 30.85 49.26 -33.14
CA LYS A 554 29.56 48.89 -33.77
C LYS A 554 29.78 48.16 -35.10
N ASN A 555 28.75 47.44 -35.56
CA ASN A 555 28.57 46.88 -36.91
C ASN A 555 29.50 45.70 -37.27
N ASN A 556 29.23 44.84 -38.28
CA ASN A 556 28.00 44.32 -38.93
C ASN A 556 28.44 43.16 -39.85
N LEU A 557 27.56 42.19 -40.17
CA LEU A 557 27.37 41.62 -41.52
C LEU A 557 26.18 40.65 -41.57
N GLU A 558 25.67 40.40 -42.77
CA GLU A 558 24.34 39.80 -43.04
C GLU A 558 24.44 38.38 -43.66
N PRO A 559 23.38 37.55 -43.58
CA PRO A 559 23.36 36.20 -44.15
C PRO A 559 23.08 36.17 -45.67
N LYS A 560 23.34 35.03 -46.32
CA LYS A 560 22.91 34.71 -47.69
C LYS A 560 22.18 33.36 -47.77
N ASN A 561 21.38 33.19 -48.81
CA ASN A 561 20.29 32.20 -48.91
C ASN A 561 20.58 31.01 -49.86
N ASN A 562 19.65 30.03 -49.82
CA ASN A 562 19.13 29.17 -50.91
C ASN A 562 19.81 27.82 -51.30
N LEU A 563 19.17 26.74 -50.81
CA LEU A 563 18.30 25.78 -51.55
C LEU A 563 18.84 24.77 -52.62
N ILE A 564 18.39 23.51 -52.43
CA ILE A 564 17.86 22.50 -53.41
C ILE A 564 18.77 21.40 -54.03
N GLU A 565 18.47 20.14 -53.62
CA GLU A 565 18.32 18.82 -54.33
C GLU A 565 19.34 18.33 -55.41
N LYS A 566 19.57 17.01 -55.67
CA LYS A 566 18.62 15.89 -55.88
C LYS A 566 19.21 14.45 -55.74
N GLU A 567 18.36 13.51 -55.27
CA GLU A 567 17.96 12.15 -55.78
C GLU A 567 19.00 11.12 -56.37
N PRO A 568 18.69 9.79 -56.61
CA PRO A 568 17.40 9.23 -57.10
C PRO A 568 16.89 7.82 -56.64
N HIS A 569 15.55 7.67 -56.72
CA HIS A 569 14.73 6.52 -57.21
C HIS A 569 14.86 5.04 -56.73
N PHE A 570 13.69 4.43 -56.43
CA PHE A 570 13.17 3.25 -57.17
C PHE A 570 11.61 3.22 -57.18
N LYS A 571 10.95 2.16 -57.70
CA LYS A 571 9.62 2.22 -58.38
C LYS A 571 8.38 1.65 -57.62
N ILE A 572 7.21 2.14 -58.05
CA ILE A 572 5.79 1.73 -57.78
C ILE A 572 5.20 0.94 -58.99
N PRO A 573 4.00 0.28 -58.99
CA PRO A 573 2.70 0.61 -58.35
C PRO A 573 2.03 -0.62 -57.62
N ASN A 574 0.71 -0.88 -57.44
CA ASN A 574 -0.61 -0.47 -58.03
C ASN A 574 -1.77 -0.58 -56.95
N PRO A 575 -3.11 -0.55 -57.23
CA PRO A 575 -4.13 -0.02 -56.27
C PRO A 575 -5.32 -0.94 -55.91
N ASP A 576 -6.22 -0.50 -55.01
CA ASP A 576 -7.66 -0.16 -55.27
C ASP A 576 -8.63 -0.16 -54.04
N TYR A 577 -9.68 0.67 -54.14
CA TYR A 577 -11.03 0.63 -53.50
C TYR A 577 -11.21 0.17 -52.02
N LEU A 578 -11.73 0.99 -51.09
CA LEU A 578 -13.14 1.45 -51.05
C LEU A 578 -13.37 2.74 -50.21
N ARG A 579 -14.62 3.25 -50.13
CA ARG A 579 -14.91 4.65 -49.73
C ARG A 579 -16.35 4.93 -49.24
N GLU A 580 -16.52 5.39 -47.99
CA GLU A 580 -17.67 6.16 -47.46
C GLU A 580 -17.20 6.85 -46.13
N LYS A 581 -17.51 8.08 -45.69
CA LYS A 581 -18.54 9.14 -45.91
C LYS A 581 -19.94 8.85 -45.31
N SER A 582 -20.64 9.78 -44.62
CA SER A 582 -20.23 11.12 -44.09
C SER A 582 -21.31 11.83 -43.22
N SER A 583 -20.88 12.76 -42.34
CA SER A 583 -21.65 13.96 -41.86
C SER A 583 -22.87 13.68 -40.94
N SER A 584 -23.50 14.61 -40.18
CA SER A 584 -23.43 16.09 -39.95
C SER A 584 -23.60 16.37 -38.42
N LYS A 585 -23.24 17.50 -37.77
CA LYS A 585 -23.56 18.95 -37.95
C LYS A 585 -25.08 19.28 -37.81
N GLN A 586 -25.55 20.36 -37.14
CA GLN A 586 -24.91 21.43 -36.31
C GLN A 586 -25.98 22.34 -35.61
N LYS A 587 -25.64 23.01 -34.47
CA LYS A 587 -26.30 24.25 -33.91
C LYS A 587 -27.78 24.11 -33.44
N LEU A 588 -28.47 25.04 -32.73
CA LEU A 588 -28.25 26.39 -32.09
C LEU A 588 -29.29 26.50 -30.92
N LEU A 589 -29.21 27.33 -29.86
CA LEU A 589 -29.49 28.79 -29.78
C LEU A 589 -29.22 29.35 -28.34
N GLN A 590 -29.53 30.63 -28.05
CA GLN A 590 -29.06 31.41 -26.88
C GLN A 590 -30.19 32.14 -26.11
N GLY A 591 -29.89 32.63 -24.89
CA GLY A 591 -30.64 33.67 -24.15
C GLY A 591 -31.01 33.24 -22.70
N SER A 592 -31.04 34.12 -21.69
CA SER A 592 -30.65 35.55 -21.60
C SER A 592 -30.43 35.98 -20.14
N GLU A 593 -29.75 37.12 -19.89
CA GLU A 593 -29.51 37.70 -18.56
C GLU A 593 -30.59 38.73 -18.15
N SER A 594 -30.79 38.93 -16.83
CA SER A 594 -31.21 40.21 -16.22
C SER A 594 -31.04 40.18 -14.70
N GLU A 595 -30.56 41.29 -14.11
CA GLU A 595 -30.39 41.49 -12.66
C GLU A 595 -31.62 42.21 -12.04
N GLU A 596 -31.82 42.13 -10.71
CA GLU A 596 -31.78 43.33 -9.83
C GLU A 596 -31.92 43.04 -8.31
N GLU A 597 -31.57 44.09 -7.55
CA GLU A 597 -31.61 44.44 -6.11
C GLU A 597 -32.48 43.72 -5.04
N ARG A 598 -32.38 43.96 -3.70
CA ARG A 598 -31.29 44.38 -2.74
C ARG A 598 -31.87 44.72 -1.34
N SER A 599 -31.48 44.02 -0.26
CA SER A 599 -31.48 44.46 1.18
C SER A 599 -31.19 43.25 2.11
N GLY A 600 -30.58 43.32 3.30
CA GLY A 600 -29.83 44.43 3.91
C GLY A 600 -29.53 44.25 5.42
N ARG A 601 -28.25 44.41 5.80
CA ARG A 601 -27.67 44.70 7.15
C ARG A 601 -27.65 43.62 8.27
N ARG A 602 -26.39 43.33 8.69
CA ARG A 602 -25.81 43.31 10.07
C ARG A 602 -26.28 42.19 11.04
N SER A 603 -25.46 41.71 12.00
CA SER A 603 -24.20 42.21 12.60
C SER A 603 -23.15 41.06 12.69
N ASP A 604 -21.86 41.21 12.36
CA ASP A 604 -20.74 41.76 13.18
C ASP A 604 -20.58 41.03 14.54
N ARG A 605 -19.39 40.52 14.99
CA ARG A 605 -18.01 40.76 14.53
C ARG A 605 -16.97 39.71 15.02
N SER A 606 -15.82 39.65 14.32
CA SER A 606 -14.43 39.49 14.83
C SER A 606 -13.67 38.16 14.59
N ASN A 607 -12.32 38.14 14.57
CA ASN A 607 -11.38 38.95 13.76
C ASN A 607 -9.97 38.29 13.73
N HIS A 608 -9.24 38.33 12.62
CA HIS A 608 -7.77 38.16 12.66
C HIS A 608 -7.02 38.87 11.51
N PRO A 609 -5.87 39.54 11.75
CA PRO A 609 -5.43 40.63 10.87
C PRO A 609 -4.51 40.24 9.70
N ILE A 610 -3.99 39.02 9.68
CA ILE A 610 -2.80 38.65 8.88
C ILE A 610 -3.13 38.40 7.39
N LYS A 611 -4.17 37.60 7.08
CA LYS A 611 -4.49 37.20 5.68
C LYS A 611 -4.71 38.41 4.73
N ARG A 612 -5.19 39.56 5.23
CA ARG A 612 -5.42 40.78 4.41
C ARG A 612 -4.17 41.58 4.03
N ARG A 613 -3.01 41.40 4.70
CA ARG A 613 -1.77 42.09 4.27
C ARG A 613 -1.02 41.32 3.18
N LEU A 614 -1.02 39.99 3.25
CA LEU A 614 -0.25 39.15 2.31
C LEU A 614 -0.83 39.20 0.88
N HIS A 615 -2.16 39.14 0.75
CA HIS A 615 -2.83 39.10 -0.55
C HIS A 615 -2.59 40.36 -1.40
N THR A 616 -2.54 41.54 -0.77
CA THR A 616 -2.31 42.83 -1.44
C THR A 616 -0.87 42.99 -1.96
N ILE A 617 0.09 42.38 -1.27
CA ILE A 617 1.52 42.41 -1.67
C ILE A 617 1.74 41.59 -2.94
N ILE A 618 1.13 40.40 -3.03
CA ILE A 618 1.31 39.47 -4.18
C ILE A 618 0.67 40.01 -5.46
N THR A 619 -0.44 40.77 -5.35
CA THR A 619 -1.10 41.42 -6.50
C THR A 619 -0.30 42.61 -7.07
N ALA A 620 0.57 43.25 -6.27
CA ALA A 620 1.32 44.44 -6.66
C ALA A 620 2.69 44.16 -7.32
N MET A 621 3.14 42.90 -7.40
CA MET A 621 4.47 42.58 -7.92
C MET A 621 4.59 42.73 -9.45
N PRO A 622 5.65 43.41 -9.96
CA PRO A 622 5.87 43.58 -11.39
C PRO A 622 6.21 42.25 -12.09
N ARG A 623 5.89 42.16 -13.39
CA ARG A 623 5.96 40.91 -14.18
C ARG A 623 7.35 40.25 -14.19
N THR A 624 8.43 41.02 -14.07
CA THR A 624 9.81 40.53 -14.01
C THR A 624 10.09 39.63 -12.80
N VAL A 625 9.47 39.88 -11.64
CA VAL A 625 9.67 39.05 -10.43
C VAL A 625 8.99 37.68 -10.56
N LYS A 626 7.84 37.62 -11.27
CA LYS A 626 7.08 36.38 -11.51
C LYS A 626 7.76 35.40 -12.46
N LEU A 627 8.84 35.81 -13.14
CA LEU A 627 9.67 34.96 -14.01
C LEU A 627 10.89 34.33 -13.31
N ILE A 628 11.14 34.68 -12.04
CA ILE A 628 12.34 34.25 -11.30
C ILE A 628 12.03 33.19 -10.23
N LEU A 629 10.79 33.13 -9.73
CA LEU A 629 10.36 32.05 -8.83
C LEU A 629 10.02 30.77 -9.61
N SER A 630 10.50 29.62 -9.12
CA SER A 630 10.13 28.32 -9.69
C SER A 630 8.64 28.01 -9.45
N PRO A 631 7.99 27.23 -10.33
CA PRO A 631 6.56 26.88 -10.18
C PRO A 631 6.27 26.05 -8.91
N LEU A 632 7.28 25.43 -8.29
CA LEU A 632 7.15 24.74 -7.01
C LEU A 632 6.89 25.74 -5.86
N LEU A 633 7.69 26.81 -5.75
CA LEU A 633 7.50 27.82 -4.69
C LEU A 633 6.11 28.48 -4.78
N PHE A 634 5.64 28.75 -6.00
CA PHE A 634 4.32 29.38 -6.19
C PHE A 634 3.16 28.47 -5.74
N LYS A 635 3.27 27.15 -5.95
CA LYS A 635 2.31 26.17 -5.41
C LYS A 635 2.36 26.06 -3.89
N ILE A 636 3.56 26.04 -3.29
CA ILE A 636 3.75 25.98 -1.83
C ILE A 636 3.13 27.20 -1.13
N ILE A 637 3.28 28.40 -1.71
CA ILE A 637 2.69 29.63 -1.16
C ILE A 637 1.16 29.60 -1.23
N LEU A 638 0.56 29.03 -2.29
CA LEU A 638 -0.89 28.86 -2.39
C LEU A 638 -1.46 27.84 -1.38
N LEU A 639 -0.73 26.74 -1.13
CA LEU A 639 -1.06 25.70 -0.15
C LEU A 639 -1.01 26.17 1.32
N PHE A 640 -0.51 27.38 1.59
CA PHE A 640 -0.53 28.01 2.92
C PHE A 640 -1.59 29.12 3.07
N ILE A 641 -2.39 29.39 2.03
CA ILE A 641 -3.35 30.50 1.98
C ILE A 641 -4.80 30.02 1.94
N TYR A 642 -5.07 28.88 1.28
CA TYR A 642 -6.32 28.13 1.39
C TYR A 642 -6.27 27.23 2.61
#